data_AF-A0A971R213-F1
#
_entry.id   AF-A0A971R213-F1
#
_cell.length_a   1.000
_cell.length_b   1.000
_cell.length_c   1.000
_cell.angle_alpha   90.00
_cell.angle_beta   90.00
_cell.angle_gamma   90.00
#
_symmetry.space_group_name_H-M   'P 1'
#
loop_
_entity.id
_entity.type
_entity.pdbx_description
1 polymer ?
#
loop_
_entity_poly.entity_id
_entity_poly.type
_entity_poly.pdbx_seq_one_letter_code
_entity_poly.pdbx_strand_id
1 'polypeptide(L)'
;MKKMNKVLDFEILVYLVMTLLIPLFVTKGFTHEPSTAKHFFYVVGFALILLSVLIRKKRVDFEFNYVHMALLGIGVAALLSLITVAVDNPQYMRYTLEVALYTLFLGLTAIYISNKFDTIEKIEITLLFFIIGASVVSIDALLNFYAGWDIFLGKVGEPFARASARSTIGNPNFVSDYMGMTIPLVFYFIISRKPLAFFFKGFGGQLILKITMATLLAPMVAAVFVSQTRTVITAIFVGNVVFLLAYVFLKKNRKPELSDDPAAGKFRRLSLIFLAIALIIVAVLAFLYLTPSSLTGQGDINITARLEYALTSSGSWKERFSAWKNSIVQWLDSNNRLRIPFGTGIGTFQLYHLLYSPQVLDSNPDYMIVWNNFKRTHNDYIQGLGEMGLIGFVFIIAMVAFLVLKFFKTLLTIDNKRDLLLYGALGAGIFSFAAHSFFEFPLHMQPNLMLALFISALAMGKYFTGGSRKLDLSRTLLAGLLIPLAGVIIFLKASAFLGEGYFRMGQTDQQYYQAYYNQAQSLDIEALQELQNGIDSFSGNYSYLADVGAYMEKKGNELKTKYPGASPIELLEAADHERLSEISRLKTEINNRLRQYDTLMDRALQYYEGAIENFKRSNRIYPVLGKPLWYLAGLGMKSNHLEEAKNNPELMFDVLTGEGEFTSDIIPEFKGSLEVIPLPEREIRTLPFREIVSHNKAAFSNLELANGLQLYFITQLQMILDAADYYESSVILFSERQTPRILGRLYSSVNSELKKYYNFIDARNSLIQSAFGSPQEFKKIVFDTIDMAAEKALYWFDLAVRLLPGTWNRYPDWENVYLEYMTSIETVGRSLAEKSRLLLSVAERHVWAAENMGPDSPSDTLQYAIAWGNNYLSGEELNEYRLKLREIYAGVVEMNRELIKNGDSIPETRKEKINTLIGLYESLQM
;
A
#
# COMPACT_ATOMS: atom_id res chain seq x y z
N MET A 1 47.34 -0.57 18.16
CA MET A 1 46.12 -0.55 19.00
C MET A 1 45.67 0.86 19.42
N LYS A 2 46.46 1.68 20.14
CA LYS A 2 46.01 3.04 20.61
C LYS A 2 45.47 3.99 19.51
N LYS A 3 46.07 4.02 18.32
CA LYS A 3 45.57 4.83 17.17
C LYS A 3 44.30 4.25 16.53
N MET A 4 44.13 2.93 16.57
CA MET A 4 42.95 2.21 16.07
C MET A 4 41.73 2.45 16.96
N ASN A 5 41.92 2.41 18.29
CA ASN A 5 40.88 2.72 19.27
C ASN A 5 40.39 4.19 19.21
N LYS A 6 41.18 5.10 18.63
CA LYS A 6 40.76 6.49 18.38
C LYS A 6 39.94 6.68 17.10
N VAL A 7 40.08 5.80 16.11
CA VAL A 7 39.36 5.89 14.82
C VAL A 7 38.08 5.06 14.87
N LEU A 8 38.15 3.83 15.40
CA LEU A 8 37.03 2.91 15.55
C LEU A 8 36.54 2.91 17.00
N ASP A 9 36.00 4.04 17.44
CA ASP A 9 35.29 4.08 18.71
C ASP A 9 33.88 3.46 18.59
N PHE A 10 33.24 3.22 19.74
CA PHE A 10 31.93 2.57 19.82
C PHE A 10 30.87 3.23 18.91
N GLU A 11 30.84 4.55 18.84
CA GLU A 11 29.85 5.27 18.03
C GLU A 11 30.06 5.01 16.53
N ILE A 12 31.32 4.99 16.08
CA ILE A 12 31.65 4.61 14.69
C ILE A 12 31.27 3.14 14.44
N LEU A 13 31.59 2.23 15.36
CA LEU A 13 31.24 0.81 15.20
C LEU A 13 29.73 0.59 15.05
N VAL A 14 28.91 1.24 15.89
CA VAL A 14 27.45 1.17 15.78
C VAL A 14 26.99 1.71 14.42
N TYR A 15 27.53 2.86 13.99
CA TYR A 15 27.18 3.42 12.68
C TYR A 15 27.58 2.50 11.51
N LEU A 16 28.76 1.86 11.57
CA LEU A 16 29.18 0.88 10.56
C LEU A 16 28.24 -0.33 10.51
N VAL A 17 27.78 -0.84 11.66
CA VAL A 17 26.75 -1.89 11.70
C VAL A 17 25.46 -1.41 11.02
N MET A 18 25.02 -0.18 11.29
CA MET A 18 23.84 0.40 10.65
C MET A 18 23.96 0.49 9.13
N THR A 19 25.14 0.86 8.59
CA THR A 19 25.36 0.95 7.14
C THR A 19 25.18 -0.37 6.40
N LEU A 20 25.29 -1.52 7.10
CA LEU A 20 25.02 -2.85 6.53
C LEU A 20 23.62 -3.34 6.90
N LEU A 21 23.22 -3.19 8.17
CA LEU A 21 21.94 -3.66 8.69
C LEU A 21 20.78 -3.01 7.93
N ILE A 22 20.77 -1.69 7.77
CA ILE A 22 19.64 -0.96 7.18
C ILE A 22 19.37 -1.35 5.72
N PRO A 23 20.34 -1.34 4.79
CA PRO A 23 20.07 -1.76 3.42
C PRO A 23 19.70 -3.24 3.32
N LEU A 24 20.29 -4.12 4.14
CA LEU A 24 20.16 -5.58 4.02
C LEU A 24 19.04 -6.19 4.87
N PHE A 25 18.47 -5.44 5.82
CA PHE A 25 17.42 -5.97 6.68
C PHE A 25 16.11 -6.13 5.92
N VAL A 26 15.57 -7.34 5.96
CA VAL A 26 14.21 -7.64 5.51
C VAL A 26 13.68 -8.85 6.28
N THR A 27 12.38 -8.88 6.55
CA THR A 27 11.71 -10.01 7.21
C THR A 27 10.64 -10.58 6.28
N LYS A 28 10.88 -11.81 5.81
CA LYS A 28 9.96 -12.48 4.88
C LYS A 28 8.57 -12.61 5.51
N GLY A 29 7.56 -12.11 4.80
CA GLY A 29 6.16 -12.24 5.21
C GLY A 29 5.71 -11.38 6.39
N PHE A 30 6.59 -10.58 7.01
CA PHE A 30 6.24 -9.83 8.21
C PHE A 30 5.87 -8.36 7.95
N THR A 31 6.40 -7.70 6.91
CA THR A 31 6.00 -6.33 6.55
C THR A 31 5.58 -6.24 5.08
N HIS A 32 4.73 -5.28 4.73
CA HIS A 32 4.45 -4.89 3.34
C HIS A 32 5.52 -3.93 2.83
N GLU A 33 5.88 -2.94 3.65
CA GLU A 33 6.84 -1.91 3.31
C GLU A 33 8.20 -2.25 3.94
N PRO A 34 9.22 -2.61 3.14
CA PRO A 34 10.53 -2.96 3.68
C PRO A 34 11.21 -1.82 4.47
N SER A 35 10.72 -0.59 4.34
CA SER A 35 11.26 0.58 5.02
C SER A 35 10.84 0.67 6.49
N THR A 36 9.67 0.15 6.91
CA THR A 36 9.14 0.31 8.28
C THR A 36 10.13 -0.15 9.34
N ALA A 37 10.64 -1.38 9.22
CA ALA A 37 11.63 -1.93 10.14
C ALA A 37 12.96 -1.15 10.12
N LYS A 38 13.34 -0.66 8.95
CA LYS A 38 14.61 0.05 8.75
C LYS A 38 14.61 1.41 9.46
N HIS A 39 13.48 2.12 9.45
CA HIS A 39 13.32 3.34 10.26
C HIS A 39 13.52 3.04 11.75
N PHE A 40 12.93 1.96 12.26
CA PHE A 40 13.09 1.53 13.65
C PHE A 40 14.57 1.27 14.00
N PHE A 41 15.28 0.45 13.21
CA PHE A 41 16.70 0.17 13.48
C PHE A 41 17.60 1.40 13.36
N TYR A 42 17.26 2.36 12.50
CA TYR A 42 17.98 3.62 12.43
C TYR A 42 17.88 4.41 13.74
N VAL A 43 16.68 4.53 14.31
CA VAL A 43 16.45 5.25 15.56
C VAL A 43 17.14 4.53 16.72
N VAL A 44 17.02 3.20 16.81
CA VAL A 44 17.70 2.40 17.83
C VAL A 44 19.22 2.57 17.75
N GLY A 45 19.80 2.47 16.56
CA GLY A 45 21.24 2.65 16.36
C GLY A 45 21.73 4.05 16.80
N PHE A 46 21.00 5.10 16.42
CA PHE A 46 21.34 6.46 16.87
C PHE A 46 21.08 6.70 18.36
N ALA A 47 20.08 6.04 18.97
CA ALA A 47 19.86 6.10 20.41
C ALA A 47 21.03 5.47 21.18
N LEU A 48 21.59 4.36 20.68
CA LEU A 48 22.80 3.75 21.26
C LEU A 48 24.03 4.68 21.12
N ILE A 49 24.19 5.33 19.97
CA ILE A 49 25.23 6.35 19.75
C ILE A 49 25.06 7.50 20.74
N LEU A 50 23.85 8.04 20.88
CA LEU A 50 23.52 9.11 21.80
C LEU A 50 23.83 8.73 23.26
N LEU A 51 23.40 7.54 23.69
CA LEU A 51 23.64 7.04 25.04
C LEU A 51 25.14 6.92 25.32
N SER A 52 25.93 6.43 24.36
CA SER A 52 27.40 6.40 24.46
C SER A 52 27.99 7.79 24.70
N VAL A 53 27.54 8.80 23.93
CA VAL A 53 28.01 10.18 24.06
C VAL A 53 27.70 10.73 25.45
N LEU A 54 26.48 10.53 25.93
CA LEU A 54 26.02 11.01 27.25
C LEU A 54 26.77 10.34 28.41
N ILE A 55 27.14 9.07 28.29
CA ILE A 55 27.91 8.37 29.33
C ILE A 55 29.35 8.90 29.39
N ARG A 56 29.96 9.15 28.23
CA ARG A 56 31.40 9.45 28.12
C ARG A 56 31.75 10.92 28.31
N LYS A 57 30.83 11.84 27.97
CA LYS A 57 31.12 13.28 27.96
C LYS A 57 30.24 14.03 28.97
N LYS A 58 30.88 14.88 29.78
CA LYS A 58 30.15 15.80 30.70
C LYS A 58 29.54 16.99 29.97
N ARG A 59 30.18 17.42 28.89
CA ARG A 59 29.77 18.51 28.00
C ARG A 59 30.05 18.10 26.56
N VAL A 60 29.19 18.53 25.64
CA VAL A 60 29.29 18.18 24.22
C VAL A 60 29.24 19.45 23.40
N ASP A 61 30.33 19.71 22.68
CA ASP A 61 30.42 20.80 21.72
C ASP A 61 29.94 20.33 20.36
N PHE A 62 28.96 21.04 19.80
CA PHE A 62 28.47 20.85 18.44
C PHE A 62 28.82 22.06 17.57
N GLU A 63 29.35 21.79 16.39
CA GLU A 63 29.53 22.76 15.33
C GLU A 63 28.40 22.63 14.31
N PHE A 64 27.67 23.72 14.06
CA PHE A 64 26.56 23.75 13.12
C PHE A 64 26.61 24.99 12.21
N ASN A 65 25.76 25.02 11.18
CA ASN A 65 25.74 26.07 10.16
C ASN A 65 24.30 26.24 9.63
N TYR A 66 24.08 27.18 8.71
CA TYR A 66 22.74 27.50 8.19
C TYR A 66 22.04 26.34 7.46
N VAL A 67 22.78 25.39 6.87
CA VAL A 67 22.19 24.16 6.28
C VAL A 67 21.55 23.30 7.38
N HIS A 68 22.25 23.11 8.50
CA HIS A 68 21.71 22.40 9.65
C HIS A 68 20.49 23.11 10.25
N MET A 69 20.53 24.45 10.33
CA MET A 69 19.38 25.23 10.83
C MET A 69 18.17 25.11 9.92
N ALA A 70 18.37 25.14 8.60
CA ALA A 70 17.28 24.95 7.65
C ALA A 70 16.68 23.54 7.77
N LEU A 71 17.53 22.50 7.89
CA LEU A 71 17.08 21.12 8.10
C LEU A 71 16.31 20.93 9.42
N LEU A 72 16.76 21.55 10.51
CA LEU A 72 15.99 21.59 11.76
C LEU A 72 14.67 22.36 11.59
N GLY A 73 14.68 23.44 10.81
CA GLY A 73 13.49 24.20 10.45
C GLY A 73 12.44 23.37 9.71
N ILE A 74 12.86 22.45 8.82
CA ILE A 74 11.95 21.46 8.21
C ILE A 74 11.32 20.57 9.29
N GLY A 75 12.12 20.07 10.24
CA GLY A 75 11.60 19.28 11.37
C GLY A 75 10.61 20.05 12.25
N VAL A 76 10.86 21.34 12.49
CA VAL A 76 9.92 22.22 13.21
C VAL A 76 8.66 22.47 12.40
N ALA A 77 8.77 22.72 11.09
CA ALA A 77 7.61 22.87 10.21
C ALA A 77 6.75 21.61 10.17
N ALA A 78 7.36 20.43 10.16
CA ALA A 78 6.67 19.16 10.27
C ALA A 78 5.88 19.03 11.59
N LEU A 79 6.43 19.51 12.72
CA LEU A 79 5.69 19.56 13.98
C LEU A 79 4.56 20.59 13.97
N LEU A 80 4.78 21.76 13.35
CA LEU A 80 3.74 22.78 13.20
C LEU A 80 2.57 22.29 12.32
N SER A 81 2.84 21.40 11.37
CA SER A 81 1.80 20.78 10.54
C SER A 81 0.76 20.00 11.36
N LEU A 82 1.08 19.54 12.58
CA LEU A 82 0.13 18.89 13.48
C LEU A 82 -1.06 19.77 13.87
N ILE A 83 -0.90 21.09 13.82
CA ILE A 83 -1.99 22.05 14.11
C ILE A 83 -3.16 21.82 13.15
N THR A 84 -2.88 21.56 11.88
CA THR A 84 -3.93 21.33 10.87
C THR A 84 -4.57 19.97 11.03
N VAL A 85 -3.79 18.93 11.31
CA VAL A 85 -4.29 17.58 11.57
C VAL A 85 -5.18 17.54 12.81
N ALA A 86 -4.85 18.31 13.85
CA ALA A 86 -5.67 18.42 15.05
C ALA A 86 -7.06 19.05 14.80
N VAL A 87 -7.25 19.71 13.65
CA VAL A 87 -8.54 20.26 13.22
C VAL A 87 -9.21 19.33 12.21
N ASP A 88 -8.46 18.91 11.19
CA ASP A 88 -8.98 18.13 10.07
C ASP A 88 -9.32 16.68 10.48
N ASN A 89 -8.39 16.01 11.19
CA ASN A 89 -8.50 14.60 11.57
C ASN A 89 -7.65 14.28 12.82
N PRO A 90 -8.16 14.59 14.03
CA PRO A 90 -7.44 14.36 15.29
C PRO A 90 -7.04 12.89 15.50
N GLN A 91 -7.85 11.94 15.02
CA GLN A 91 -7.58 10.51 15.13
C GLN A 91 -6.31 10.09 14.36
N TYR A 92 -5.95 10.79 13.28
CA TYR A 92 -4.74 10.52 12.50
C TYR A 92 -3.47 11.18 13.06
N MET A 93 -3.60 12.02 14.10
CA MET A 93 -2.50 12.82 14.64
C MET A 93 -1.27 12.00 15.06
N ARG A 94 -1.45 10.77 15.56
CA ARG A 94 -0.32 9.90 15.94
C ARG A 94 0.57 9.55 14.74
N TYR A 95 0.00 9.33 13.54
CA TYR A 95 0.78 9.04 12.34
C TYR A 95 1.62 10.26 11.95
N THR A 96 1.00 11.44 11.86
CA THR A 96 1.69 12.70 11.55
C THR A 96 2.76 13.01 12.59
N LEU A 97 2.49 12.78 13.88
CA LEU A 97 3.46 13.02 14.96
C LEU A 97 4.68 12.13 14.82
N GLU A 98 4.47 10.85 14.50
CA GLU A 98 5.56 9.90 14.25
C GLU A 98 6.47 10.39 13.12
N VAL A 99 5.90 10.82 11.99
CA VAL A 99 6.66 11.29 10.82
C VAL A 99 7.35 12.64 11.13
N ALA A 100 6.68 13.55 11.84
CA ALA A 100 7.22 14.85 12.22
C ALA A 100 8.42 14.73 13.18
N LEU A 101 8.27 13.94 14.26
CA LEU A 101 9.36 13.68 15.20
C LEU A 101 10.53 12.98 14.52
N TYR A 102 10.25 12.04 13.60
CA TYR A 102 11.28 11.39 12.82
C TYR A 102 12.05 12.37 11.93
N THR A 103 11.35 13.31 11.28
CA THR A 103 11.96 14.36 10.45
C THR A 103 12.86 15.28 11.27
N LEU A 104 12.41 15.71 12.45
CA LEU A 104 13.24 16.47 13.39
C LEU A 104 14.47 15.67 13.84
N PHE A 105 14.28 14.39 14.16
CA PHE A 105 15.35 13.49 14.56
C PHE A 105 16.43 13.35 13.47
N LEU A 106 16.05 13.26 12.19
CA LEU A 106 17.00 13.25 11.08
C LEU A 106 17.89 14.50 11.07
N GLY A 107 17.32 15.69 11.30
CA GLY A 107 18.09 16.93 11.43
C GLY A 107 19.11 16.89 12.57
N LEU A 108 18.75 16.32 13.72
CA LEU A 108 19.67 16.13 14.84
C LEU A 108 20.78 15.12 14.51
N THR A 109 20.44 14.01 13.83
CA THR A 109 21.45 13.03 13.40
C THR A 109 22.41 13.61 12.36
N ALA A 110 21.96 14.51 11.48
CA ALA A 110 22.82 15.21 10.52
C ALA A 110 23.88 16.06 11.24
N ILE A 111 23.48 16.82 12.27
CA ILE A 111 24.41 17.60 13.11
C ILE A 111 25.41 16.68 13.80
N TYR A 112 24.96 15.53 14.30
CA TYR A 112 25.87 14.57 14.92
C TYR A 112 26.90 14.03 13.91
N ILE A 113 26.46 13.59 12.73
CA ILE A 113 27.33 13.08 11.65
C ILE A 113 28.34 14.16 11.25
N SER A 114 27.89 15.40 11.02
CA SER A 114 28.74 16.50 10.58
C SER A 114 29.89 16.83 11.54
N ASN A 115 29.74 16.46 12.82
CA ASN A 115 30.73 16.65 13.88
C ASN A 115 31.60 15.42 14.13
N LYS A 116 31.01 14.21 14.05
CA LYS A 116 31.67 12.97 14.43
C LYS A 116 32.70 12.50 13.41
N PHE A 117 32.41 12.72 12.12
CA PHE A 117 33.25 12.34 10.99
C PHE A 117 34.25 13.46 10.64
N ASP A 118 35.12 13.76 11.61
CA ASP A 118 36.09 14.86 11.60
C ASP A 118 37.48 14.50 11.04
N THR A 119 37.68 13.25 10.63
CA THR A 119 38.96 12.74 10.12
C THR A 119 38.72 11.88 8.90
N ILE A 120 39.67 11.92 7.96
CA ILE A 120 39.58 11.22 6.69
C ILE A 120 39.48 9.70 6.88
N GLU A 121 40.14 9.14 7.90
CA GLU A 121 40.09 7.71 8.17
C GLU A 121 38.67 7.26 8.54
N LYS A 122 37.96 8.00 9.41
CA LYS A 122 36.56 7.68 9.78
C LYS A 122 35.65 7.75 8.56
N ILE A 123 35.85 8.77 7.73
CA ILE A 123 35.07 9.01 6.52
C ILE A 123 35.25 7.85 5.55
N GLU A 124 36.49 7.55 5.15
CA GLU A 124 36.77 6.51 4.17
C GLU A 124 36.33 5.11 4.62
N ILE A 125 36.50 4.78 5.91
CA ILE A 125 36.03 3.50 6.45
C ILE A 125 34.51 3.39 6.29
N THR A 126 33.79 4.46 6.60
CA THR A 126 32.32 4.46 6.53
C THR A 126 31.82 4.42 5.09
N LEU A 127 32.47 5.16 4.18
CA LEU A 127 32.18 5.09 2.74
C LEU A 127 32.44 3.69 2.18
N LEU A 128 33.51 3.01 2.63
CA LEU A 128 33.76 1.62 2.25
C LEU A 128 32.61 0.69 2.68
N PHE A 129 32.07 0.86 3.89
CA PHE A 129 30.95 0.05 4.35
C PHE A 129 29.65 0.31 3.58
N PHE A 130 29.38 1.57 3.21
CA PHE A 130 28.29 1.88 2.27
C PHE A 130 28.49 1.19 0.92
N ILE A 131 29.72 1.18 0.38
CA ILE A 131 30.04 0.47 -0.87
C ILE A 131 29.83 -1.04 -0.72
N ILE A 132 30.23 -1.64 0.41
CA ILE A 132 29.99 -3.07 0.69
C ILE A 132 28.49 -3.36 0.73
N GLY A 133 27.70 -2.58 1.47
CA GLY A 133 26.25 -2.73 1.53
C GLY A 133 25.60 -2.61 0.16
N ALA A 134 25.99 -1.58 -0.62
CA ALA A 134 25.50 -1.37 -1.97
C ALA A 134 25.92 -2.50 -2.93
N SER A 135 27.10 -3.11 -2.75
CA SER A 135 27.54 -4.25 -3.54
C SER A 135 26.64 -5.46 -3.31
N VAL A 136 26.33 -5.78 -2.05
CA VAL A 136 25.43 -6.89 -1.71
C VAL A 136 24.03 -6.65 -2.29
N VAL A 137 23.49 -5.44 -2.13
CA VAL A 137 22.20 -5.04 -2.73
C VAL A 137 22.23 -5.18 -4.26
N SER A 138 23.31 -4.76 -4.92
CA SER A 138 23.41 -4.84 -6.38
C SER A 138 23.47 -6.28 -6.89
N ILE A 139 24.20 -7.16 -6.20
CA ILE A 139 24.29 -8.58 -6.54
C ILE A 139 22.94 -9.26 -6.33
N ASP A 140 22.27 -8.96 -5.22
CA ASP A 140 20.94 -9.48 -4.92
C ASP A 140 19.88 -8.98 -5.93
N ALA A 141 19.92 -7.71 -6.33
CA ALA A 141 19.05 -7.17 -7.37
C ALA A 141 19.25 -7.89 -8.73
N LEU A 142 20.50 -8.21 -9.08
CA LEU A 142 20.80 -8.99 -10.29
C LEU A 142 20.31 -10.43 -10.17
N LEU A 143 20.44 -11.06 -8.98
CA LEU A 143 19.87 -12.38 -8.72
C LEU A 143 18.35 -12.36 -8.86
N ASN A 144 17.68 -11.32 -8.33
CA ASN A 144 16.23 -11.20 -8.46
C ASN A 144 15.83 -11.08 -9.93
N PHE A 145 16.58 -10.29 -10.69
CA PHE A 145 16.28 -10.07 -12.09
C PHE A 145 16.52 -11.31 -12.93
N TYR A 146 17.70 -11.94 -12.84
CA TYR A 146 18.05 -13.06 -13.72
C TYR A 146 17.45 -14.40 -13.29
N ALA A 147 17.25 -14.62 -11.99
CA ALA A 147 16.79 -15.90 -11.46
C ALA A 147 15.41 -15.84 -10.79
N GLY A 148 14.81 -14.65 -10.65
CA GLY A 148 13.56 -14.49 -9.90
C GLY A 148 13.74 -14.72 -8.39
N TRP A 149 14.98 -14.70 -7.89
CA TRP A 149 15.33 -15.13 -6.53
C TRP A 149 16.05 -14.03 -5.73
N ASP A 150 15.76 -13.94 -4.44
CA ASP A 150 16.36 -13.02 -3.48
C ASP A 150 17.13 -13.80 -2.41
N ILE A 151 18.31 -13.30 -2.05
CA ILE A 151 19.21 -13.94 -1.09
C ILE A 151 18.50 -14.20 0.25
N PHE A 152 17.59 -13.32 0.66
CA PHE A 152 16.93 -13.36 1.96
C PHE A 152 15.45 -13.77 1.88
N LEU A 153 14.76 -13.46 0.77
CA LEU A 153 13.32 -13.68 0.62
C LEU A 153 12.96 -14.96 -0.16
N GLY A 154 13.89 -15.52 -0.94
CA GLY A 154 13.61 -16.65 -1.83
C GLY A 154 12.99 -16.20 -3.16
N LYS A 155 12.03 -16.96 -3.72
CA LYS A 155 11.35 -16.56 -4.97
C LYS A 155 10.62 -15.22 -4.79
N VAL A 156 10.96 -14.21 -5.60
CA VAL A 156 10.45 -12.83 -5.50
C VAL A 156 9.79 -12.31 -6.77
N GLY A 157 9.99 -12.96 -7.91
CA GLY A 157 9.37 -12.58 -9.18
C GLY A 157 9.81 -13.49 -10.31
N GLU A 158 9.44 -13.12 -11.53
CA GLU A 158 9.83 -13.86 -12.73
C GLU A 158 11.19 -13.37 -13.27
N PRO A 159 12.00 -14.25 -13.87
CA PRO A 159 13.24 -13.88 -14.55
C PRO A 159 13.02 -12.81 -15.64
N PHE A 160 14.02 -11.96 -15.83
CA PHE A 160 14.05 -10.83 -16.77
C PHE A 160 12.95 -9.77 -16.58
N ALA A 161 12.15 -9.85 -15.52
CA ALA A 161 11.17 -8.83 -15.18
C ALA A 161 11.81 -7.70 -14.36
N ARG A 162 11.69 -6.46 -14.84
CA ARG A 162 12.19 -5.26 -14.14
C ARG A 162 11.69 -5.18 -12.70
N ALA A 163 10.41 -5.46 -12.47
CA ALA A 163 9.80 -5.37 -11.14
C ALA A 163 10.45 -6.32 -10.12
N SER A 164 11.09 -7.40 -10.60
CA SER A 164 11.83 -8.34 -9.76
C SER A 164 13.10 -7.72 -9.17
N ALA A 165 13.75 -6.76 -9.84
CA ALA A 165 15.05 -6.17 -9.45
C ALA A 165 14.99 -5.23 -8.23
N ARG A 166 14.34 -5.68 -7.16
CA ARG A 166 13.96 -4.86 -6.00
C ARG A 166 14.91 -5.00 -4.82
N SER A 167 15.62 -6.11 -4.71
CA SER A 167 16.47 -6.53 -3.59
C SER A 167 15.77 -6.37 -2.23
N THR A 168 16.54 -6.40 -1.15
CA THR A 168 16.10 -6.03 0.20
C THR A 168 15.63 -4.59 0.29
N ILE A 169 15.97 -3.71 -0.66
CA ILE A 169 15.47 -2.33 -0.70
C ILE A 169 13.97 -2.29 -0.97
N GLY A 170 13.44 -3.16 -1.85
CA GLY A 170 12.01 -3.31 -2.10
C GLY A 170 11.48 -2.65 -3.37
N ASN A 171 12.29 -1.86 -4.10
CA ASN A 171 11.90 -1.28 -5.39
C ASN A 171 13.10 -1.03 -6.31
N PRO A 172 13.03 -1.39 -7.61
CA PRO A 172 14.12 -1.16 -8.56
C PRO A 172 14.57 0.30 -8.70
N ASN A 173 13.66 1.27 -8.59
CA ASN A 173 14.00 2.71 -8.63
C ASN A 173 14.97 3.07 -7.50
N PHE A 174 14.68 2.61 -6.29
CA PHE A 174 15.46 2.94 -5.09
C PHE A 174 16.76 2.14 -5.02
N VAL A 175 16.79 0.93 -5.58
CA VAL A 175 18.05 0.20 -5.81
C VAL A 175 18.99 1.01 -6.70
N SER A 176 18.51 1.46 -7.87
CA SER A 176 19.34 2.24 -8.78
C SER A 176 19.79 3.57 -8.16
N ASP A 177 18.95 4.22 -7.38
CA ASP A 177 19.30 5.47 -6.69
C ASP A 177 20.38 5.28 -5.62
N TYR A 178 20.31 4.18 -4.87
CA TYR A 178 21.35 3.79 -3.91
C TYR A 178 22.69 3.53 -4.63
N MET A 179 22.65 2.93 -5.82
CA MET A 179 23.83 2.79 -6.68
C MET A 179 24.32 4.15 -7.19
N GLY A 180 23.41 5.04 -7.58
CA GLY A 180 23.76 6.36 -8.10
C GLY A 180 24.50 7.24 -7.11
N MET A 181 24.19 7.11 -5.81
CA MET A 181 24.94 7.78 -4.75
C MET A 181 26.28 7.11 -4.43
N THR A 182 26.43 5.79 -4.63
CA THR A 182 27.63 5.04 -4.24
C THR A 182 28.69 4.91 -5.35
N ILE A 183 28.30 4.85 -6.62
CA ILE A 183 29.22 4.76 -7.76
C ILE A 183 30.26 5.90 -7.77
N PRO A 184 29.91 7.18 -7.55
CA PRO A 184 30.90 8.26 -7.45
C PRO A 184 31.94 8.02 -6.33
N LEU A 185 31.52 7.39 -5.23
CA LEU A 185 32.40 7.05 -4.11
C LEU A 185 33.38 5.94 -4.49
N VAL A 186 32.97 4.97 -5.31
CA VAL A 186 33.88 3.94 -5.86
C VAL A 186 34.96 4.60 -6.73
N PHE A 187 34.57 5.57 -7.59
CA PHE A 187 35.54 6.34 -8.38
C PHE A 187 36.53 7.12 -7.51
N TYR A 188 36.11 7.64 -6.35
CA TYR A 188 37.05 8.25 -5.39
C TYR A 188 38.15 7.27 -4.96
N PHE A 189 37.80 6.05 -4.53
CA PHE A 189 38.77 5.04 -4.12
C PHE A 189 39.68 4.56 -5.28
N ILE A 190 39.16 4.54 -6.50
CA ILE A 190 39.94 4.20 -7.69
C ILE A 190 40.92 5.31 -8.07
N ILE A 191 40.52 6.58 -7.99
CA ILE A 191 41.33 7.71 -8.46
C ILE A 191 42.34 8.17 -7.38
N SER A 192 41.96 8.19 -6.10
CA SER A 192 42.86 8.55 -4.99
C SER A 192 44.09 7.65 -4.98
N ARG A 193 45.28 8.23 -4.70
CA ARG A 193 46.56 7.52 -4.77
C ARG A 193 46.76 6.57 -3.59
N LYS A 194 46.33 6.95 -2.39
CA LYS A 194 46.41 6.14 -1.17
C LYS A 194 45.18 6.32 -0.25
N PRO A 195 43.97 5.99 -0.71
CA PRO A 195 42.82 5.94 0.17
C PRO A 195 42.97 4.81 1.20
N LEU A 196 42.33 4.92 2.36
CA LEU A 196 42.42 3.96 3.46
C LEU A 196 43.86 3.62 3.84
N ALA A 197 44.75 4.61 3.78
CA ALA A 197 46.18 4.46 4.09
C ALA A 197 46.44 3.85 5.48
N PHE A 198 45.45 3.88 6.37
CA PHE A 198 45.50 3.20 7.67
C PHE A 198 45.59 1.67 7.55
N PHE A 199 44.82 1.04 6.65
CA PHE A 199 44.78 -0.41 6.43
C PHE A 199 45.68 -0.83 5.27
N PHE A 200 45.64 -0.10 4.15
CA PHE A 200 46.34 -0.44 2.91
C PHE A 200 47.58 0.45 2.71
N LYS A 201 48.58 0.29 3.58
CA LYS A 201 49.78 1.16 3.63
C LYS A 201 50.71 1.05 2.42
N GLY A 202 50.86 -0.16 1.88
CA GLY A 202 51.81 -0.50 0.83
C GLY A 202 51.19 -0.56 -0.57
N PHE A 203 52.05 -0.69 -1.59
CA PHE A 203 51.60 -0.82 -2.99
C PHE A 203 50.69 -2.03 -3.21
N GLY A 204 51.05 -3.21 -2.68
CA GLY A 204 50.23 -4.41 -2.79
C GLY A 204 48.84 -4.25 -2.15
N GLY A 205 48.75 -3.57 -1.00
CA GLY A 205 47.47 -3.27 -0.37
C GLY A 205 46.59 -2.33 -1.22
N GLN A 206 47.20 -1.30 -1.83
CA GLN A 206 46.48 -0.39 -2.74
C GLN A 206 46.05 -1.08 -4.04
N LEU A 207 46.85 -2.02 -4.54
CA LEU A 207 46.47 -2.87 -5.67
C LEU A 207 45.25 -3.71 -5.33
N ILE A 208 45.25 -4.41 -4.18
CA ILE A 208 44.10 -5.20 -3.71
C ILE A 208 42.86 -4.32 -3.59
N LEU A 209 42.97 -3.17 -2.93
CA LEU A 209 41.84 -2.25 -2.76
C LEU A 209 41.25 -1.83 -4.11
N LYS A 210 42.08 -1.46 -5.09
CA LYS A 210 41.59 -1.01 -6.41
C LYS A 210 41.00 -2.17 -7.23
N ILE A 211 41.55 -3.38 -7.13
CA ILE A 211 40.93 -4.60 -7.68
C ILE A 211 39.55 -4.78 -7.08
N THR A 212 39.44 -4.75 -5.74
CA THR A 212 38.15 -4.87 -5.05
C THR A 212 37.18 -3.80 -5.54
N MET A 213 37.57 -2.53 -5.60
CA MET A 213 36.68 -1.45 -6.07
C MET A 213 36.21 -1.65 -7.52
N ALA A 214 37.10 -2.07 -8.43
CA ALA A 214 36.73 -2.36 -9.82
C ALA A 214 35.77 -3.56 -9.92
N THR A 215 36.00 -4.61 -9.13
CA THR A 215 35.10 -5.79 -9.07
C THR A 215 33.72 -5.42 -8.52
N LEU A 216 33.66 -4.59 -7.48
CA LEU A 216 32.39 -4.15 -6.88
C LEU A 216 31.62 -3.18 -7.78
N LEU A 217 32.30 -2.44 -8.67
CA LEU A 217 31.66 -1.51 -9.60
C LEU A 217 30.76 -2.21 -10.62
N ALA A 218 31.18 -3.38 -11.13
CA ALA A 218 30.47 -4.08 -12.20
C ALA A 218 29.00 -4.43 -11.85
N PRO A 219 28.71 -5.11 -10.72
CA PRO A 219 27.31 -5.41 -10.37
C PRO A 219 26.50 -4.15 -10.06
N MET A 220 27.10 -3.08 -9.51
CA MET A 220 26.40 -1.81 -9.27
C MET A 220 25.93 -1.16 -10.57
N VAL A 221 26.81 -1.09 -11.57
CA VAL A 221 26.49 -0.53 -12.89
C VAL A 221 25.43 -1.39 -13.59
N ALA A 222 25.59 -2.72 -13.54
CA ALA A 222 24.61 -3.65 -14.10
C ALA A 222 23.22 -3.51 -13.44
N ALA A 223 23.15 -3.37 -12.12
CA ALA A 223 21.90 -3.16 -11.38
C ALA A 223 21.20 -1.86 -11.81
N VAL A 224 21.94 -0.78 -12.06
CA VAL A 224 21.36 0.48 -12.58
C VAL A 224 20.68 0.27 -13.93
N PHE A 225 21.30 -0.47 -14.84
CA PHE A 225 20.71 -0.76 -16.16
C PHE A 225 19.49 -1.67 -16.07
N VAL A 226 19.57 -2.73 -15.26
CA VAL A 226 18.48 -3.68 -15.02
C VAL A 226 17.26 -3.03 -14.34
N SER A 227 17.48 -2.06 -13.45
CA SER A 227 16.40 -1.25 -12.86
C SER A 227 15.71 -0.33 -13.88
N GLN A 228 16.32 -0.05 -15.02
CA GLN A 228 15.79 0.79 -16.11
C GLN A 228 15.29 2.18 -15.62
N THR A 229 15.94 2.75 -14.61
CA THR A 229 15.54 4.03 -13.99
C THR A 229 16.27 5.19 -14.66
N ARG A 230 15.58 5.83 -15.61
CA ARG A 230 16.19 6.76 -16.58
C ARG A 230 16.68 8.06 -15.95
N THR A 231 15.90 8.60 -15.02
CA THR A 231 16.28 9.80 -14.25
C THR A 231 17.60 9.55 -13.52
N VAL A 232 17.75 8.38 -12.89
CA VAL A 232 18.97 8.00 -12.18
C VAL A 232 20.13 7.79 -13.15
N ILE A 233 19.96 7.06 -14.25
CA ILE A 233 21.01 6.90 -15.27
C ILE A 233 21.53 8.25 -15.76
N THR A 234 20.60 9.16 -16.10
CA THR A 234 20.93 10.51 -16.59
C THR A 234 21.62 11.33 -15.50
N ALA A 235 21.13 11.30 -14.27
CA ALA A 235 21.68 12.05 -13.15
C ALA A 235 23.07 11.55 -12.74
N ILE A 236 23.31 10.24 -12.75
CA ILE A 236 24.64 9.65 -12.55
C ILE A 236 25.59 10.14 -13.64
N PHE A 237 25.19 10.03 -14.92
CA PHE A 237 26.05 10.44 -16.03
C PHE A 237 26.39 11.93 -15.96
N VAL A 238 25.38 12.80 -15.91
CA VAL A 238 25.55 14.26 -15.86
C VAL A 238 26.32 14.67 -14.60
N GLY A 239 25.95 14.15 -13.43
CA GLY A 239 26.60 14.47 -12.16
C GLY A 239 28.08 14.10 -12.14
N ASN A 240 28.44 12.91 -12.61
CA ASN A 240 29.84 12.48 -12.68
C ASN A 240 30.64 13.24 -13.74
N VAL A 241 30.06 13.52 -14.92
CA VAL A 241 30.75 14.31 -15.97
C VAL A 241 31.02 15.74 -15.49
N VAL A 242 30.02 16.42 -14.93
CA VAL A 242 30.17 17.77 -14.38
C VAL A 242 31.22 17.79 -13.28
N PHE A 243 31.19 16.81 -12.38
CA PHE A 243 32.20 16.67 -11.33
C PHE A 243 33.61 16.46 -11.91
N LEU A 244 33.79 15.52 -12.84
CA LEU A 244 35.10 15.23 -13.43
C LEU A 244 35.69 16.46 -14.14
N LEU A 245 34.86 17.20 -14.88
CA LEU A 245 35.27 18.46 -15.49
C LEU A 245 35.69 19.47 -14.42
N ALA A 246 34.85 19.70 -13.40
CA ALA A 246 35.16 20.61 -12.30
C ALA A 246 36.48 20.22 -11.59
N TYR A 247 36.70 18.92 -11.35
CA TYR A 247 37.93 18.41 -10.76
C TYR A 247 39.16 18.68 -11.63
N VAL A 248 39.07 18.43 -12.95
CA VAL A 248 40.17 18.66 -13.89
C VAL A 248 40.57 20.14 -13.94
N PHE A 249 39.60 21.06 -13.92
CA PHE A 249 39.87 22.50 -13.90
C PHE A 249 40.42 22.97 -12.55
N LEU A 250 39.79 22.56 -11.44
CA LEU A 250 40.12 23.08 -10.10
C LEU A 250 41.40 22.47 -9.51
N LYS A 251 41.84 21.29 -9.95
CA LYS A 251 43.04 20.62 -9.39
C LYS A 251 44.37 21.29 -9.73
N LYS A 252 44.43 22.15 -10.77
CA LYS A 252 45.69 22.67 -11.34
C LYS A 252 46.57 23.38 -10.31
N ASN A 253 45.95 24.11 -9.38
CA ASN A 253 46.63 24.95 -8.38
C ASN A 253 46.55 24.39 -6.94
N ARG A 254 46.22 23.09 -6.77
CA ARG A 254 46.03 22.47 -5.44
C ARG A 254 47.22 21.61 -5.04
N LYS A 255 47.47 21.50 -3.73
CA LYS A 255 48.53 20.65 -3.16
C LYS A 255 48.32 19.18 -3.57
N PRO A 256 49.38 18.47 -4.01
CA PRO A 256 49.25 17.07 -4.36
C PRO A 256 48.96 16.19 -3.14
N GLU A 257 48.27 15.07 -3.35
CA GLU A 257 47.93 14.09 -2.30
C GLU A 257 49.18 13.45 -1.66
N LEU A 258 50.22 13.24 -2.47
CA LEU A 258 51.53 12.74 -2.06
C LEU A 258 52.58 13.67 -2.65
N SER A 259 53.71 13.85 -1.97
CA SER A 259 54.88 14.54 -2.52
C SER A 259 55.31 13.91 -3.86
N ASP A 260 55.85 14.72 -4.77
CA ASP A 260 56.23 14.28 -6.13
C ASP A 260 57.55 13.46 -6.17
N ASP A 261 57.77 12.61 -5.15
CA ASP A 261 58.85 11.62 -5.10
C ASP A 261 58.62 10.50 -6.14
N PRO A 262 59.68 9.94 -6.77
CA PRO A 262 59.60 8.75 -7.63
C PRO A 262 58.70 7.61 -7.11
N ALA A 263 58.68 7.38 -5.79
CA ALA A 263 57.82 6.37 -5.15
C ALA A 263 56.31 6.67 -5.29
N ALA A 264 55.92 7.96 -5.33
CA ALA A 264 54.54 8.39 -5.54
C ALA A 264 54.06 8.23 -6.99
N GLY A 265 54.99 8.22 -7.96
CA GLY A 265 54.71 7.99 -9.37
C GLY A 265 54.08 6.62 -9.65
N LYS A 266 54.47 5.59 -8.89
CA LYS A 266 53.90 4.23 -9.01
C LYS A 266 52.42 4.19 -8.64
N PHE A 267 52.01 4.87 -7.56
CA PHE A 267 50.61 4.95 -7.14
C PHE A 267 49.76 5.74 -8.15
N ARG A 268 50.31 6.81 -8.75
CA ARG A 268 49.62 7.57 -9.80
C ARG A 268 49.34 6.70 -11.03
N ARG A 269 50.34 5.95 -11.52
CA ARG A 269 50.16 5.03 -12.65
C ARG A 269 49.10 3.98 -12.34
N LEU A 270 49.15 3.41 -11.13
CA LEU A 270 48.15 2.45 -10.67
C LEU A 270 46.73 3.02 -10.71
N SER A 271 46.49 4.22 -10.16
CA SER A 271 45.16 4.87 -10.21
C SER A 271 44.69 5.13 -11.64
N LEU A 272 45.58 5.51 -12.57
CA LEU A 272 45.21 5.74 -13.97
C LEU A 272 44.82 4.45 -14.70
N ILE A 273 45.55 3.35 -14.45
CA ILE A 273 45.23 2.03 -15.00
C ILE A 273 43.84 1.58 -14.53
N PHE A 274 43.58 1.65 -13.22
CA PHE A 274 42.28 1.24 -12.68
C PHE A 274 41.14 2.19 -13.06
N LEU A 275 41.41 3.48 -13.27
CA LEU A 275 40.43 4.39 -13.85
C LEU A 275 40.07 3.97 -15.28
N ALA A 276 41.06 3.64 -16.11
CA ALA A 276 40.81 3.14 -17.46
C ALA A 276 40.00 1.83 -17.44
N ILE A 277 40.36 0.89 -16.56
CA ILE A 277 39.61 -0.36 -16.35
C ILE A 277 38.16 -0.06 -15.94
N ALA A 278 37.93 0.84 -14.97
CA ALA A 278 36.60 1.21 -14.53
C ALA A 278 35.75 1.82 -15.65
N LEU A 279 36.34 2.71 -16.46
CA LEU A 279 35.67 3.29 -17.63
C LEU A 279 35.36 2.24 -18.70
N ILE A 280 36.26 1.27 -18.92
CA ILE A 280 36.02 0.13 -19.82
C ILE A 280 34.87 -0.73 -19.30
N ILE A 281 34.83 -1.05 -18.00
CA ILE A 281 33.73 -1.81 -17.38
C ILE A 281 32.40 -1.09 -17.63
N VAL A 282 32.33 0.22 -17.36
CA VAL A 282 31.11 1.02 -17.60
C VAL A 282 30.73 1.01 -19.08
N ALA A 283 31.70 1.23 -19.99
CA ALA A 283 31.43 1.27 -21.43
C ALA A 283 30.97 -0.08 -21.98
N VAL A 284 31.60 -1.18 -21.56
CA VAL A 284 31.23 -2.55 -21.97
C VAL A 284 29.86 -2.91 -21.42
N LEU A 285 29.58 -2.66 -20.14
CA LEU A 285 28.26 -2.94 -19.57
C LEU A 285 27.17 -2.07 -20.21
N ALA A 286 27.44 -0.78 -20.44
CA ALA A 286 26.53 0.09 -21.15
C ALA A 286 26.23 -0.45 -22.56
N PHE A 287 27.26 -0.85 -23.31
CA PHE A 287 27.08 -1.46 -24.63
C PHE A 287 26.24 -2.74 -24.55
N LEU A 288 26.54 -3.66 -23.63
CA LEU A 288 25.83 -4.94 -23.47
C LEU A 288 24.36 -4.78 -23.04
N TYR A 289 24.04 -3.76 -22.22
CA TYR A 289 22.67 -3.52 -21.75
C TYR A 289 21.86 -2.59 -22.66
N LEU A 290 22.52 -1.77 -23.49
CA LEU A 290 21.85 -0.92 -24.47
C LEU A 290 21.65 -1.62 -25.83
N THR A 291 22.27 -2.78 -26.03
CA THR A 291 22.10 -3.61 -27.23
C THR A 291 21.44 -4.96 -26.88
N PRO A 292 20.73 -5.60 -27.83
CA PRO A 292 20.26 -6.98 -27.65
C PRO A 292 21.44 -7.90 -27.35
N SER A 293 21.41 -8.55 -26.19
CA SER A 293 22.46 -9.43 -25.70
C SER A 293 21.85 -10.51 -24.78
N SER A 294 22.63 -11.51 -24.41
CA SER A 294 22.19 -12.51 -23.43
C SER A 294 21.85 -11.89 -22.06
N LEU A 295 22.47 -10.76 -21.70
CA LEU A 295 22.18 -10.03 -20.46
C LEU A 295 20.83 -9.27 -20.52
N THR A 296 20.32 -9.00 -21.72
CA THR A 296 19.05 -8.30 -21.93
C THR A 296 17.90 -9.24 -22.30
N GLY A 297 18.09 -10.57 -22.21
CA GLY A 297 17.10 -11.53 -22.68
C GLY A 297 16.91 -11.48 -24.21
N GLN A 298 17.99 -11.23 -24.96
CA GLN A 298 17.93 -11.00 -26.41
C GLN A 298 17.10 -9.78 -26.84
N GLY A 299 16.98 -8.78 -25.97
CA GLY A 299 16.28 -7.52 -26.26
C GLY A 299 15.00 -7.28 -25.46
N ASP A 300 14.62 -8.20 -24.56
CA ASP A 300 13.52 -8.01 -23.60
C ASP A 300 13.71 -6.74 -22.76
N ILE A 301 14.96 -6.37 -22.47
CA ILE A 301 15.31 -5.06 -21.90
C ILE A 301 15.52 -4.04 -23.02
N ASN A 302 14.52 -3.19 -23.26
CA ASN A 302 14.60 -2.11 -24.23
C ASN A 302 14.64 -0.72 -23.55
N ILE A 303 15.84 -0.30 -23.12
CA ILE A 303 16.06 0.99 -22.44
C ILE A 303 15.82 2.18 -23.38
N THR A 304 16.12 2.04 -24.68
CA THR A 304 15.97 3.09 -25.68
C THR A 304 14.51 3.34 -26.05
N ALA A 305 13.72 2.30 -26.34
CA ALA A 305 12.27 2.43 -26.56
C ALA A 305 11.57 2.99 -25.32
N ARG A 306 12.11 2.66 -24.14
CA ARG A 306 11.68 3.29 -22.90
C ARG A 306 11.97 4.79 -22.92
N LEU A 307 13.21 5.24 -23.14
CA LEU A 307 13.55 6.67 -23.21
C LEU A 307 12.65 7.43 -24.18
N GLU A 308 12.40 6.86 -25.36
CA GLU A 308 11.44 7.35 -26.35
C GLU A 308 10.02 7.45 -25.78
N TYR A 309 9.51 6.40 -25.14
CA TYR A 309 8.18 6.38 -24.51
C TYR A 309 7.99 7.48 -23.44
N ALA A 310 9.01 7.91 -22.66
CA ALA A 310 8.79 9.04 -21.72
C ALA A 310 8.82 10.41 -22.38
N LEU A 311 9.50 10.54 -23.51
CA LEU A 311 9.52 11.79 -24.28
C LEU A 311 8.23 11.96 -25.09
N THR A 312 7.58 10.83 -25.43
CA THR A 312 6.42 10.80 -26.33
C THR A 312 5.09 10.45 -25.65
N SER A 313 5.09 9.69 -24.54
CA SER A 313 3.86 9.29 -23.85
C SER A 313 3.35 10.38 -22.91
N SER A 314 2.21 10.96 -23.28
CA SER A 314 1.47 11.88 -22.42
C SER A 314 1.01 11.20 -21.12
N GLY A 315 0.73 9.90 -21.12
CA GLY A 315 0.14 9.17 -19.99
C GLY A 315 0.99 9.20 -18.71
N SER A 316 2.30 8.91 -18.81
CA SER A 316 3.19 8.90 -17.63
C SER A 316 3.36 10.29 -16.99
N TRP A 317 3.29 11.35 -17.80
CA TRP A 317 3.34 12.72 -17.30
C TRP A 317 2.01 13.15 -16.68
N LYS A 318 0.88 12.80 -17.31
CA LYS A 318 -0.46 13.03 -16.77
C LYS A 318 -0.64 12.38 -15.40
N GLU A 319 -0.13 11.16 -15.19
CA GLU A 319 -0.13 10.50 -13.87
C GLU A 319 0.53 11.35 -12.78
N ARG A 320 1.76 11.84 -13.06
CA ARG A 320 2.51 12.67 -12.12
C ARG A 320 1.83 14.03 -11.90
N PHE A 321 1.37 14.68 -12.97
CA PHE A 321 0.68 15.96 -12.88
C PHE A 321 -0.65 15.87 -12.12
N SER A 322 -1.38 14.76 -12.27
CA SER A 322 -2.56 14.47 -11.45
C SER A 322 -2.20 14.44 -9.97
N ALA A 323 -1.15 13.70 -9.59
CA ALA A 323 -0.70 13.63 -8.19
C ALA A 323 -0.19 14.99 -7.67
N TRP A 324 0.50 15.77 -8.50
CA TRP A 324 0.98 17.11 -8.14
C TRP A 324 -0.18 18.08 -7.92
N LYS A 325 -1.13 18.13 -8.86
CA LYS A 325 -2.31 18.98 -8.75
C LYS A 325 -3.14 18.60 -7.54
N ASN A 326 -3.28 17.30 -7.26
CA ASN A 326 -3.96 16.82 -6.06
C ASN A 326 -3.33 17.39 -4.78
N SER A 327 -2.00 17.35 -4.66
CA SER A 327 -1.31 17.92 -3.49
C SER A 327 -1.51 19.44 -3.36
N ILE A 328 -1.53 20.18 -4.47
CA ILE A 328 -1.78 21.62 -4.47
C ILE A 328 -3.24 21.94 -4.11
N VAL A 329 -4.19 21.16 -4.61
CA VAL A 329 -5.61 21.30 -4.30
C VAL A 329 -5.87 21.02 -2.81
N GLN A 330 -5.27 19.98 -2.24
CA GLN A 330 -5.34 19.72 -0.79
C GLN A 330 -4.79 20.89 0.03
N TRP A 331 -3.67 21.49 -0.40
CA TRP A 331 -3.02 22.63 0.27
C TRP A 331 -3.85 23.90 0.23
N LEU A 332 -4.50 24.18 -0.91
CA LEU A 332 -5.27 25.39 -1.16
C LEU A 332 -6.76 25.26 -0.80
N ASP A 333 -7.15 24.18 -0.12
CA ASP A 333 -8.53 23.99 0.31
C ASP A 333 -9.02 25.17 1.15
N SER A 334 -10.10 25.81 0.69
CA SER A 334 -10.72 26.96 1.35
C SER A 334 -11.31 26.65 2.72
N ASN A 335 -11.65 25.38 2.97
CA ASN A 335 -12.28 24.93 4.22
C ASN A 335 -11.32 25.02 5.42
N ASN A 336 -10.01 24.93 5.19
CA ASN A 336 -9.01 25.10 6.24
C ASN A 336 -7.82 25.96 5.79
N ARG A 337 -7.93 27.27 6.01
CA ARG A 337 -6.87 28.24 5.68
C ARG A 337 -5.57 28.05 6.48
N LEU A 338 -5.56 27.30 7.58
CA LEU A 338 -4.33 26.98 8.32
C LEU A 338 -3.37 26.11 7.48
N ARG A 339 -3.88 25.43 6.44
CA ARG A 339 -3.07 24.67 5.49
C ARG A 339 -2.12 25.55 4.67
N ILE A 340 -2.43 26.83 4.48
CA ILE A 340 -1.53 27.74 3.75
C ILE A 340 -0.14 27.81 4.42
N PRO A 341 -0.02 28.22 5.71
CA PRO A 341 1.27 28.24 6.39
C PRO A 341 1.79 26.85 6.80
N PHE A 342 0.91 25.91 7.20
CA PHE A 342 1.31 24.68 7.89
C PHE A 342 1.10 23.39 7.10
N GLY A 343 0.47 23.44 5.92
CA GLY A 343 0.15 22.28 5.09
C GLY A 343 -0.98 21.45 5.66
N THR A 344 -1.26 20.31 5.03
CA THR A 344 -2.30 19.36 5.45
C THR A 344 -1.87 18.44 6.60
N GLY A 345 -0.62 18.54 7.05
CA GLY A 345 0.01 17.59 7.97
C GLY A 345 1.00 16.65 7.27
N ILE A 346 2.22 16.52 7.79
CA ILE A 346 3.21 15.58 7.25
C ILE A 346 2.67 14.14 7.22
N GLY A 347 2.71 13.51 6.05
CA GLY A 347 2.19 12.16 5.83
C GLY A 347 0.69 12.02 5.54
N THR A 348 -0.10 13.11 5.48
CA THR A 348 -1.55 13.01 5.20
C THR A 348 -1.91 12.88 3.72
N PHE A 349 -0.98 13.11 2.78
CA PHE A 349 -1.28 13.04 1.34
C PHE A 349 -1.91 11.71 0.95
N GLN A 350 -1.39 10.59 1.45
CA GLN A 350 -1.90 9.24 1.12
C GLN A 350 -3.34 9.00 1.59
N LEU A 351 -3.78 9.69 2.66
CA LEU A 351 -5.13 9.57 3.19
C LEU A 351 -6.08 10.45 2.38
N TYR A 352 -5.67 11.68 2.08
CA TYR A 352 -6.51 12.68 1.42
C TYR A 352 -6.53 12.56 -0.11
N HIS A 353 -5.58 11.85 -0.72
CA HIS A 353 -5.46 11.75 -2.18
C HIS A 353 -6.78 11.37 -2.87
N LEU A 354 -7.44 10.31 -2.39
CA LEU A 354 -8.72 9.86 -2.94
C LEU A 354 -9.80 10.94 -2.77
N LEU A 355 -9.87 11.57 -1.60
CA LEU A 355 -10.90 12.54 -1.22
C LEU A 355 -10.85 13.83 -2.05
N TYR A 356 -9.66 14.24 -2.49
CA TYR A 356 -9.46 15.43 -3.33
C TYR A 356 -9.32 15.10 -4.83
N SER A 357 -9.34 13.82 -5.21
CA SER A 357 -9.38 13.41 -6.61
C SER A 357 -10.54 14.02 -7.41
N PRO A 358 -11.77 14.16 -6.87
CA PRO A 358 -12.88 14.77 -7.62
C PRO A 358 -12.59 16.18 -8.12
N GLN A 359 -12.00 17.03 -7.29
CA GLN A 359 -11.68 18.42 -7.63
C GLN A 359 -10.59 18.50 -8.72
N VAL A 360 -9.67 17.54 -8.72
CA VAL A 360 -8.64 17.40 -9.76
C VAL A 360 -9.25 16.93 -11.07
N LEU A 361 -10.17 15.96 -11.03
CA LEU A 361 -10.82 15.40 -12.22
C LEU A 361 -11.81 16.38 -12.83
N ASP A 362 -12.55 17.14 -12.03
CA ASP A 362 -13.46 18.19 -12.53
C ASP A 362 -12.71 19.24 -13.36
N SER A 363 -11.53 19.65 -12.89
CA SER A 363 -10.72 20.68 -13.55
C SER A 363 -9.75 20.15 -14.62
N ASN A 364 -9.51 18.83 -14.71
CA ASN A 364 -8.83 18.18 -15.83
C ASN A 364 -9.35 16.74 -15.96
N PRO A 365 -10.48 16.56 -16.67
CA PRO A 365 -11.12 15.25 -16.80
C PRO A 365 -10.25 14.21 -17.52
N ASP A 366 -9.30 14.64 -18.35
CA ASP A 366 -8.37 13.78 -19.07
C ASP A 366 -7.41 13.00 -18.16
N TYR A 367 -7.34 13.33 -16.87
CA TYR A 367 -6.61 12.56 -15.86
C TYR A 367 -7.33 11.29 -15.41
N MET A 368 -8.62 11.14 -15.71
CA MET A 368 -9.41 9.99 -15.29
C MET A 368 -8.87 8.66 -15.85
N ILE A 369 -8.38 8.67 -17.09
CA ILE A 369 -7.79 7.48 -17.76
C ILE A 369 -6.51 7.01 -17.07
N VAL A 370 -5.81 7.91 -16.37
CA VAL A 370 -4.52 7.65 -15.74
C VAL A 370 -4.58 7.61 -14.22
N TRP A 371 -5.79 7.68 -13.63
CA TRP A 371 -5.96 7.75 -12.18
C TRP A 371 -5.33 6.54 -11.46
N ASN A 372 -4.67 6.80 -10.34
CA ASN A 372 -4.05 5.79 -9.48
C ASN A 372 -4.29 6.12 -8.00
N ASN A 373 -4.23 5.11 -7.12
CA ASN A 373 -4.27 5.33 -5.68
C ASN A 373 -2.87 5.75 -5.18
N PHE A 374 -2.50 7.01 -5.41
CA PHE A 374 -1.19 7.54 -5.10
C PHE A 374 -0.98 7.66 -3.58
N LYS A 375 0.04 6.98 -3.06
CA LYS A 375 0.53 7.19 -1.69
C LYS A 375 1.40 8.44 -1.55
N ARG A 376 1.95 8.93 -2.67
CA ARG A 376 2.95 10.00 -2.75
C ARG A 376 2.76 10.82 -4.02
N THR A 377 3.24 12.06 -4.02
CA THR A 377 3.10 12.98 -5.18
C THR A 377 4.07 12.66 -6.32
N HIS A 378 5.04 11.76 -6.15
CA HIS A 378 6.19 11.63 -7.04
C HIS A 378 6.99 12.94 -7.23
N ASN A 379 6.96 13.82 -6.22
CA ASN A 379 7.79 15.01 -6.14
C ASN A 379 7.89 15.43 -4.67
N ASP A 380 9.02 15.13 -4.03
CA ASP A 380 9.25 15.38 -2.60
C ASP A 380 9.07 16.87 -2.24
N TYR A 381 9.32 17.80 -3.18
CA TYR A 381 9.17 19.24 -2.97
C TYR A 381 7.71 19.68 -2.94
N ILE A 382 6.91 19.21 -3.90
CA ILE A 382 5.47 19.50 -3.95
C ILE A 382 4.77 18.83 -2.76
N GLN A 383 5.17 17.60 -2.39
CA GLN A 383 4.64 16.96 -1.19
C GLN A 383 5.00 17.76 0.06
N GLY A 384 6.25 18.24 0.16
CA GLY A 384 6.68 19.09 1.27
C GLY A 384 5.87 20.39 1.38
N LEU A 385 5.52 21.02 0.25
CA LEU A 385 4.62 22.17 0.23
C LEU A 385 3.19 21.77 0.67
N GLY A 386 2.65 20.68 0.11
CA GLY A 386 1.30 20.23 0.44
C GLY A 386 1.12 19.87 1.90
N GLU A 387 2.09 19.14 2.46
CA GLU A 387 1.97 18.56 3.79
C GLU A 387 2.55 19.45 4.92
N MET A 388 3.50 20.34 4.63
CA MET A 388 4.10 21.26 5.63
C MET A 388 3.86 22.75 5.34
N GLY A 389 3.15 23.07 4.27
CA GLY A 389 2.75 24.43 3.90
C GLY A 389 3.91 25.32 3.50
N LEU A 390 3.64 26.63 3.43
CA LEU A 390 4.62 27.62 3.02
C LEU A 390 5.84 27.65 3.96
N ILE A 391 5.65 27.43 5.28
CA ILE A 391 6.76 27.43 6.25
C ILE A 391 7.72 26.28 5.95
N GLY A 392 7.20 25.05 5.77
CA GLY A 392 8.02 23.90 5.40
C GLY A 392 8.72 24.10 4.07
N PHE A 393 8.00 24.62 3.07
CA PHE A 393 8.55 24.89 1.75
C PHE A 393 9.69 25.92 1.79
N VAL A 394 9.54 27.01 2.54
CA VAL A 394 10.61 28.01 2.72
C VAL A 394 11.85 27.39 3.34
N PHE A 395 11.72 26.51 4.34
CA PHE A 395 12.87 25.81 4.91
C PHE A 395 13.51 24.81 3.97
N ILE A 396 12.73 24.11 3.13
CA ILE A 396 13.26 23.24 2.06
C ILE A 396 14.09 24.05 1.07
N ILE A 397 13.54 25.17 0.56
CA ILE A 397 14.25 26.06 -0.38
C ILE A 397 15.50 26.65 0.28
N ALA A 398 15.40 27.11 1.53
CA ALA A 398 16.55 27.63 2.28
C ALA A 398 17.63 26.55 2.48
N MET A 399 17.24 25.31 2.77
CA MET A 399 18.17 24.19 2.91
C MET A 399 18.93 23.94 1.60
N VAL A 400 18.21 23.84 0.47
CA VAL A 400 18.81 23.63 -0.86
C VAL A 400 19.72 24.80 -1.23
N ALA A 401 19.26 26.04 -1.06
CA ALA A 401 20.05 27.23 -1.36
C ALA A 401 21.34 27.31 -0.51
N PHE A 402 21.25 27.12 0.80
CA PHE A 402 22.41 27.13 1.68
C PHE A 402 23.35 25.95 1.40
N LEU A 403 22.82 24.78 1.07
CA LEU A 403 23.63 23.61 0.69
C LEU A 403 24.44 23.92 -0.57
N VAL A 404 23.81 24.43 -1.63
CA VAL A 404 24.46 24.78 -2.89
C VAL A 404 25.52 25.87 -2.67
N LEU A 405 25.15 26.97 -2.02
CA LEU A 405 26.07 28.09 -1.77
C LEU A 405 27.28 27.65 -0.95
N LYS A 406 27.05 26.87 0.11
CA LYS A 406 28.12 26.36 0.97
C LYS A 406 28.97 25.33 0.24
N PHE A 407 28.36 24.43 -0.53
CA PHE A 407 29.07 23.42 -1.32
C PHE A 407 30.06 24.08 -2.29
N PHE A 408 29.60 25.02 -3.12
CA PHE A 408 30.49 25.69 -4.06
C PHE A 408 31.55 26.55 -3.37
N LYS A 409 31.20 27.25 -2.28
CA LYS A 409 32.18 27.98 -1.48
C LYS A 409 33.28 27.06 -0.97
N THR A 410 32.92 25.92 -0.37
CA THR A 410 33.87 24.94 0.14
C THR A 410 34.70 24.32 -0.97
N LEU A 411 34.07 23.91 -2.08
CA LEU A 411 34.73 23.34 -3.26
C LEU A 411 35.86 24.24 -3.78
N LEU A 412 35.65 25.56 -3.81
CA LEU A 412 36.64 26.54 -4.25
C LEU A 412 37.75 26.79 -3.21
N THR A 413 37.52 26.50 -1.93
CA THR A 413 38.49 26.71 -0.85
C THR A 413 39.39 25.51 -0.56
N ILE A 414 38.97 24.28 -0.88
CA ILE A 414 39.75 23.07 -0.61
C ILE A 414 41.15 23.17 -1.25
N ASP A 415 42.20 22.98 -0.46
CA ASP A 415 43.57 23.27 -0.87
C ASP A 415 44.34 22.06 -1.42
N ASN A 416 43.82 20.84 -1.22
CA ASN A 416 44.50 19.60 -1.61
C ASN A 416 43.66 18.73 -2.59
N LYS A 417 44.36 18.01 -3.46
CA LYS A 417 43.75 17.25 -4.57
C LYS A 417 42.89 16.07 -4.12
N ARG A 418 43.18 15.46 -2.96
CA ARG A 418 42.44 14.29 -2.45
C ARG A 418 41.10 14.72 -1.89
N ASP A 419 41.08 15.75 -1.06
CA ASP A 419 39.84 16.29 -0.51
C ASP A 419 38.97 16.88 -1.60
N LEU A 420 39.55 17.53 -2.62
CA LEU A 420 38.79 18.04 -3.76
C LEU A 420 38.09 16.90 -4.53
N LEU A 421 38.79 15.78 -4.70
CA LEU A 421 38.23 14.59 -5.34
C LEU A 421 37.10 13.99 -4.49
N LEU A 422 37.33 13.82 -3.18
CA LEU A 422 36.32 13.28 -2.27
C LEU A 422 35.08 14.18 -2.24
N TYR A 423 35.28 15.48 -2.08
CA TYR A 423 34.20 16.45 -1.96
C TYR A 423 33.31 16.49 -3.20
N GLY A 424 33.92 16.43 -4.39
CA GLY A 424 33.13 16.40 -5.61
C GLY A 424 32.49 15.03 -5.89
N ALA A 425 33.07 13.91 -5.43
CA ALA A 425 32.39 12.61 -5.45
C ALA A 425 31.14 12.61 -4.55
N LEU A 426 31.22 13.20 -3.35
CA LEU A 426 30.04 13.44 -2.50
C LEU A 426 29.01 14.31 -3.23
N GLY A 427 29.45 15.39 -3.89
CA GLY A 427 28.58 16.26 -4.69
C GLY A 427 27.86 15.55 -5.83
N ALA A 428 28.54 14.66 -6.55
CA ALA A 428 27.93 13.86 -7.62
C ALA A 428 26.84 12.92 -7.07
N GLY A 429 27.08 12.30 -5.90
CA GLY A 429 26.06 11.51 -5.21
C GLY A 429 24.86 12.34 -4.75
N ILE A 430 25.10 13.50 -4.14
CA ILE A 430 24.05 14.45 -3.72
C ILE A 430 23.22 14.91 -4.91
N PHE A 431 23.87 15.24 -6.04
CA PHE A 431 23.18 15.65 -7.26
C PHE A 431 22.32 14.52 -7.83
N SER A 432 22.84 13.29 -7.88
CA SER A 432 22.08 12.12 -8.34
C SER A 432 20.79 11.93 -7.53
N PHE A 433 20.91 12.01 -6.21
CA PHE A 433 19.77 11.91 -5.29
C PHE A 433 18.76 13.04 -5.48
N ALA A 434 19.22 14.30 -5.50
CA ALA A 434 18.36 15.47 -5.65
C ALA A 434 17.59 15.47 -6.99
N ALA A 435 18.27 15.09 -8.08
CA ALA A 435 17.62 14.97 -9.40
C ALA A 435 16.54 13.88 -9.39
N HIS A 436 16.75 12.78 -8.67
CA HIS A 436 15.76 11.72 -8.56
C HIS A 436 14.56 12.11 -7.68
N SER A 437 14.78 12.80 -6.55
CA SER A 437 13.72 13.35 -5.67
C SER A 437 12.76 14.34 -6.34
N PHE A 438 13.14 14.90 -7.50
CA PHE A 438 12.24 15.77 -8.27
C PHE A 438 11.17 15.00 -9.04
N PHE A 439 11.46 13.74 -9.42
CA PHE A 439 10.58 12.91 -10.25
C PHE A 439 10.07 11.65 -9.55
N GLU A 440 10.62 11.34 -8.37
CA GLU A 440 10.30 10.23 -7.50
C GLU A 440 10.44 10.66 -6.04
N PHE A 441 10.33 9.72 -5.09
CA PHE A 441 10.21 9.98 -3.66
C PHE A 441 11.19 9.14 -2.79
N PRO A 442 12.51 9.16 -3.09
CA PRO A 442 13.50 8.31 -2.41
C PRO A 442 13.70 8.65 -0.93
N LEU A 443 13.25 9.82 -0.46
CA LEU A 443 13.32 10.21 0.96
C LEU A 443 12.53 9.27 1.90
N HIS A 444 11.56 8.51 1.38
CA HIS A 444 10.81 7.52 2.17
C HIS A 444 11.54 6.19 2.37
N MET A 445 12.63 5.97 1.63
CA MET A 445 13.40 4.73 1.71
C MET A 445 14.61 4.92 2.61
N GLN A 446 14.56 4.29 3.78
CA GLN A 446 15.59 4.48 4.79
C GLN A 446 17.05 4.26 4.33
N PRO A 447 17.39 3.25 3.49
CA PRO A 447 18.75 3.10 2.99
C PRO A 447 19.24 4.32 2.19
N ASN A 448 18.38 4.82 1.30
CA ASN A 448 18.66 5.98 0.45
C ASN A 448 18.76 7.25 1.29
N LEU A 449 17.77 7.47 2.17
CA LEU A 449 17.73 8.58 3.10
C LEU A 449 18.98 8.64 4.00
N MET A 450 19.39 7.50 4.57
CA MET A 450 20.58 7.44 5.42
C MET A 450 21.86 7.81 4.65
N LEU A 451 22.04 7.28 3.44
CA LEU A 451 23.21 7.58 2.63
C LEU A 451 23.21 9.05 2.18
N ALA A 452 22.08 9.56 1.69
CA ALA A 452 21.91 10.96 1.30
C ALA A 452 22.18 11.92 2.47
N LEU A 453 21.66 11.61 3.65
CA LEU A 453 21.92 12.36 4.87
C LEU A 453 23.40 12.32 5.26
N PHE A 454 24.03 11.14 5.18
CA PHE A 454 25.45 10.97 5.51
C PHE A 454 26.36 11.80 4.60
N ILE A 455 26.22 11.68 3.27
CA ILE A 455 27.05 12.41 2.31
C ILE A 455 26.82 13.92 2.38
N SER A 456 25.58 14.35 2.60
CA SER A 456 25.23 15.77 2.75
C SER A 456 25.75 16.36 4.06
N ALA A 457 25.57 15.67 5.18
CA ALA A 457 26.09 16.08 6.48
C ALA A 457 27.61 16.13 6.49
N LEU A 458 28.27 15.17 5.82
CA LEU A 458 29.71 15.16 5.66
C LEU A 458 30.21 16.35 4.83
N ALA A 459 29.58 16.62 3.68
CA ALA A 459 29.94 17.74 2.81
C ALA A 459 29.79 19.10 3.54
N MET A 460 28.91 19.18 4.54
CA MET A 460 28.68 20.38 5.35
C MET A 460 29.37 20.36 6.71
N GLY A 461 30.13 19.30 7.00
CA GLY A 461 30.70 18.99 8.30
C GLY A 461 32.06 19.61 8.58
N LYS A 462 32.56 19.32 9.78
CA LYS A 462 33.78 19.90 10.36
C LYS A 462 35.04 19.57 9.57
N TYR A 463 35.08 18.42 8.90
CA TYR A 463 36.24 18.00 8.11
C TYR A 463 36.52 18.96 6.93
N PHE A 464 35.49 19.36 6.19
CA PHE A 464 35.65 20.19 4.99
C PHE A 464 35.40 21.68 5.22
N THR A 465 34.57 22.03 6.21
CA THR A 465 34.01 23.38 6.31
C THR A 465 34.48 24.12 7.55
N GLY A 466 35.01 25.34 7.37
CA GLY A 466 35.25 26.31 8.44
C GLY A 466 34.06 27.28 8.62
N GLY A 467 34.09 28.09 9.69
CA GLY A 467 33.04 29.11 9.95
C GLY A 467 31.76 28.55 10.57
N SER A 468 31.85 27.45 11.31
CA SER A 468 30.77 26.86 12.08
C SER A 468 30.47 27.67 13.35
N ARG A 469 29.20 27.74 13.72
CA ARG A 469 28.79 28.21 15.05
C ARG A 469 28.98 27.06 16.03
N LYS A 470 29.52 27.37 17.21
CA LYS A 470 29.72 26.39 18.29
C LYS A 470 28.59 26.50 19.29
N LEU A 471 28.09 25.36 19.74
CA LEU A 471 27.11 25.23 20.81
C LEU A 471 27.66 24.22 21.82
N ASP A 472 27.92 24.66 23.04
CA ASP A 472 28.29 23.80 24.17
C ASP A 472 27.03 23.49 24.97
N LEU A 473 26.70 22.21 25.13
CA LEU A 473 25.57 21.76 25.91
C LEU A 473 26.02 20.82 27.04
N SER A 474 25.42 21.00 28.22
CA SER A 474 25.64 20.08 29.34
C SER A 474 25.01 18.72 29.04
N ARG A 475 25.63 17.66 29.55
CA ARG A 475 25.09 16.29 29.49
C ARG A 475 23.64 16.22 29.99
N THR A 476 23.34 16.91 31.09
CA THR A 476 22.01 16.87 31.71
C THR A 476 20.94 17.46 30.78
N LEU A 477 21.24 18.59 30.14
CA LEU A 477 20.32 19.21 29.18
C LEU A 477 20.13 18.33 27.94
N LEU A 478 21.21 17.80 27.38
CA LEU A 478 21.13 16.87 26.24
C LEU A 478 20.35 15.60 26.58
N ALA A 479 20.58 15.02 27.76
CA ALA A 479 19.85 13.86 28.22
C ALA A 479 18.35 14.18 28.40
N GLY A 480 18.02 15.32 29.00
CA GLY A 480 16.65 15.76 29.21
C GLY A 480 15.86 15.99 27.92
N LEU A 481 16.52 16.38 26.83
CA LEU A 481 15.88 16.58 25.52
C LEU A 481 15.85 15.31 24.66
N LEU A 482 16.98 14.62 24.55
CA LEU A 482 17.17 13.59 23.53
C LEU A 482 16.74 12.19 24.00
N ILE A 483 16.76 11.89 25.31
CA ILE A 483 16.26 10.59 25.81
C ILE A 483 14.74 10.48 25.64
N PRO A 484 13.92 11.48 26.03
CA PRO A 484 12.47 11.41 25.80
C PRO A 484 12.15 11.34 24.31
N LEU A 485 12.81 12.16 23.48
CA LEU A 485 12.63 12.13 22.03
C LEU A 485 12.94 10.75 21.43
N ALA A 486 14.09 10.17 21.77
CA ALA A 486 14.47 8.84 21.30
C ALA A 486 13.51 7.76 21.82
N GLY A 487 13.12 7.81 23.09
CA GLY A 487 12.18 6.85 23.69
C GLY A 487 10.81 6.88 23.01
N VAL A 488 10.25 8.07 22.77
CA VAL A 488 8.98 8.25 22.07
C VAL A 488 9.08 7.75 20.63
N ILE A 489 10.12 8.12 19.88
CA ILE A 489 10.26 7.67 18.48
C ILE A 489 10.49 6.15 18.41
N ILE A 490 11.29 5.57 19.31
CA ILE A 490 11.48 4.11 19.40
C ILE A 490 10.14 3.43 19.63
N PHE A 491 9.35 3.92 20.59
CA PHE A 491 8.01 3.39 20.86
C PHE A 491 7.14 3.46 19.61
N LEU A 492 7.03 4.64 18.97
CA LEU A 492 6.19 4.83 17.78
C LEU A 492 6.63 3.92 16.63
N LYS A 493 7.93 3.85 16.32
CA LYS A 493 8.47 3.01 15.23
C LYS A 493 8.39 1.52 15.53
N ALA A 494 8.56 1.11 16.80
CA ALA A 494 8.35 -0.28 17.20
C ALA A 494 6.88 -0.66 17.06
N SER A 495 5.96 0.19 17.50
CA SER A 495 4.52 -0.04 17.31
C SER A 495 4.14 -0.12 15.84
N ALA A 496 4.64 0.76 14.98
CA ALA A 496 4.39 0.69 13.54
C ALA A 496 4.90 -0.62 12.93
N PHE A 497 6.14 -1.02 13.26
CA PHE A 497 6.73 -2.27 12.78
C PHE A 497 5.97 -3.52 13.26
N LEU A 498 5.62 -3.59 14.54
CA LEU A 498 4.87 -4.72 15.12
C LEU A 498 3.42 -4.74 14.62
N GLY A 499 2.77 -3.57 14.54
CA GLY A 499 1.41 -3.44 14.05
C GLY A 499 1.29 -3.89 12.60
N GLU A 500 2.21 -3.47 11.73
CA GLU A 500 2.28 -3.98 10.35
C GLU A 500 2.60 -5.49 10.31
N GLY A 501 3.47 -5.97 11.21
CA GLY A 501 3.73 -7.37 11.52
C GLY A 501 2.47 -8.22 11.68
N TYR A 502 1.66 -7.88 12.68
CA TYR A 502 0.41 -8.56 12.97
C TYR A 502 -0.61 -8.39 11.85
N PHE A 503 -0.64 -7.25 11.16
CA PHE A 503 -1.50 -7.08 9.99
C PHE A 503 -1.16 -8.09 8.88
N ARG A 504 0.13 -8.33 8.59
CA ARG A 504 0.55 -9.32 7.59
C ARG A 504 0.23 -10.75 8.00
N MET A 505 0.37 -11.06 9.29
CA MET A 505 -0.04 -12.35 9.84
C MET A 505 -1.55 -12.55 9.66
N GLY A 506 -2.38 -11.57 10.03
CA GLY A 506 -3.83 -11.63 9.84
C GLY A 506 -4.25 -11.75 8.38
N GLN A 507 -3.56 -11.05 7.47
CA GLN A 507 -3.81 -11.19 6.03
C GLN A 507 -3.45 -12.59 5.50
N THR A 508 -2.37 -13.17 6.02
CA THR A 508 -1.95 -14.53 5.67
C THR A 508 -2.98 -15.54 6.16
N ASP A 509 -3.44 -15.39 7.40
CA ASP A 509 -4.48 -16.24 7.98
C ASP A 509 -5.80 -16.12 7.20
N GLN A 510 -6.21 -14.91 6.82
CA GLN A 510 -7.39 -14.70 5.98
C GLN A 510 -7.27 -15.42 4.62
N GLN A 511 -6.09 -15.40 4.00
CA GLN A 511 -5.86 -16.12 2.74
C GLN A 511 -5.99 -17.63 2.92
N TYR A 512 -5.45 -18.19 4.00
CA TYR A 512 -5.61 -19.61 4.31
C TYR A 512 -7.06 -19.96 4.64
N TYR A 513 -7.76 -19.14 5.42
CA TYR A 513 -9.21 -19.27 5.66
C TYR A 513 -9.95 -19.39 4.33
N GLN A 514 -9.74 -18.45 3.40
CA GLN A 514 -10.44 -18.46 2.12
C GLN A 514 -10.08 -19.69 1.27
N ALA A 515 -8.81 -20.14 1.29
CA ALA A 515 -8.38 -21.32 0.55
C ALA A 515 -9.03 -22.61 1.09
N TYR A 516 -8.99 -22.83 2.41
CA TYR A 516 -9.60 -24.00 3.04
C TYR A 516 -11.12 -23.98 2.93
N TYR A 517 -11.75 -22.82 3.15
CA TYR A 517 -13.18 -22.65 2.99
C TYR A 517 -13.64 -22.95 1.56
N ASN A 518 -12.98 -22.38 0.54
CA ASN A 518 -13.31 -22.65 -0.86
C ASN A 518 -13.13 -24.13 -1.22
N GLN A 519 -12.10 -24.78 -0.68
CA GLN A 519 -11.89 -26.21 -0.87
C GLN A 519 -12.99 -27.04 -0.20
N ALA A 520 -13.43 -26.66 1.00
CA ALA A 520 -14.56 -27.31 1.68
C ALA A 520 -15.84 -27.14 0.88
N GLN A 521 -16.16 -25.93 0.40
CA GLN A 521 -17.35 -25.65 -0.41
C GLN A 521 -17.34 -26.38 -1.77
N SER A 522 -16.19 -26.85 -2.24
CA SER A 522 -16.12 -27.68 -3.45
C SER A 522 -16.55 -29.14 -3.23
N LEU A 523 -16.68 -29.58 -1.97
CA LEU A 523 -17.25 -30.87 -1.61
C LEU A 523 -18.76 -30.68 -1.47
N ASP A 524 -19.53 -31.16 -2.44
CA ASP A 524 -20.99 -31.09 -2.44
C ASP A 524 -21.55 -31.98 -1.31
N ILE A 525 -21.74 -31.40 -0.13
CA ILE A 525 -22.17 -32.13 1.08
C ILE A 525 -23.61 -32.61 0.94
N GLU A 526 -24.48 -31.82 0.30
CA GLU A 526 -25.87 -32.22 0.07
C GLU A 526 -25.91 -33.47 -0.83
N ALA A 527 -25.16 -33.47 -1.94
CA ALA A 527 -25.05 -34.67 -2.78
C ALA A 527 -24.45 -35.86 -2.02
N LEU A 528 -23.41 -35.65 -1.20
CA LEU A 528 -22.82 -36.75 -0.40
C LEU A 528 -23.80 -37.33 0.61
N GLN A 529 -24.63 -36.49 1.25
CA GLN A 529 -25.69 -36.92 2.16
C GLN A 529 -26.81 -37.64 1.41
N GLU A 530 -27.19 -37.17 0.21
CA GLU A 530 -28.15 -37.86 -0.65
C GLU A 530 -27.65 -39.24 -1.09
N LEU A 531 -26.38 -39.37 -1.48
CA LEU A 531 -25.76 -40.65 -1.82
C LEU A 531 -25.75 -41.59 -0.62
N GLN A 532 -25.43 -41.08 0.58
CA GLN A 532 -25.48 -41.85 1.82
C GLN A 532 -26.88 -42.37 2.11
N ASN A 533 -27.89 -41.49 2.03
CA ASN A 533 -29.29 -41.85 2.22
C ASN A 533 -29.76 -42.86 1.18
N GLY A 534 -29.33 -42.73 -0.08
CA GLY A 534 -29.64 -43.68 -1.16
C GLY A 534 -29.05 -45.07 -0.94
N ILE A 535 -27.83 -45.15 -0.41
CA ILE A 535 -27.18 -46.42 -0.03
C ILE A 535 -27.86 -47.03 1.20
N ASP A 536 -28.18 -46.23 2.21
CA ASP A 536 -28.80 -46.69 3.46
C ASP A 536 -30.24 -47.18 3.26
N SER A 537 -30.97 -46.55 2.32
CA SER A 537 -32.33 -46.94 1.94
C SER A 537 -32.41 -47.93 0.78
N PHE A 538 -31.26 -48.30 0.18
CA PHE A 538 -31.18 -49.09 -1.06
C PHE A 538 -32.13 -48.60 -2.16
N SER A 539 -32.14 -47.28 -2.40
CA SER A 539 -33.07 -46.65 -3.33
C SER A 539 -32.35 -46.09 -4.57
N GLY A 540 -33.13 -45.81 -5.62
CA GLY A 540 -32.62 -45.26 -6.89
C GLY A 540 -31.51 -46.09 -7.51
N ASN A 541 -30.37 -45.46 -7.78
CA ASN A 541 -29.19 -46.07 -8.40
C ASN A 541 -28.55 -47.19 -7.56
N TYR A 542 -28.88 -47.28 -6.27
CA TYR A 542 -28.33 -48.26 -5.31
C TYR A 542 -29.28 -49.42 -4.99
N SER A 543 -30.45 -49.48 -5.63
CA SER A 543 -31.43 -50.58 -5.47
C SER A 543 -30.85 -51.98 -5.69
N TYR A 544 -29.90 -52.12 -6.62
CA TYR A 544 -29.19 -53.38 -6.88
C TYR A 544 -28.36 -53.92 -5.70
N LEU A 545 -28.13 -53.11 -4.66
CA LEU A 545 -27.40 -53.52 -3.46
C LEU A 545 -28.31 -54.12 -2.37
N ALA A 546 -29.64 -54.07 -2.55
CA ALA A 546 -30.63 -54.49 -1.55
C ALA A 546 -30.48 -55.97 -1.15
N ASP A 547 -30.28 -56.86 -2.13
CA ASP A 547 -30.08 -58.30 -1.92
C ASP A 547 -29.19 -58.93 -3.01
N VAL A 548 -28.80 -60.19 -2.80
CA VAL A 548 -27.91 -60.93 -3.70
C VAL A 548 -28.53 -61.16 -5.08
N GLY A 549 -29.85 -61.31 -5.16
CA GLY A 549 -30.57 -61.50 -6.42
C GLY A 549 -30.50 -60.26 -7.30
N ALA A 550 -30.79 -59.09 -6.73
CA ALA A 550 -30.68 -57.81 -7.42
C ALA A 550 -29.24 -57.49 -7.84
N TYR A 551 -28.25 -57.87 -7.02
CA TYR A 551 -26.84 -57.71 -7.34
C TYR A 551 -26.43 -58.61 -8.53
N MET A 552 -26.88 -59.86 -8.54
CA MET A 552 -26.65 -60.81 -9.62
C MET A 552 -27.30 -60.39 -10.94
N GLU A 553 -28.45 -59.74 -10.91
CA GLU A 553 -29.09 -59.18 -12.11
C GLU A 553 -28.21 -58.10 -12.76
N LYS A 554 -27.62 -57.21 -11.94
CA LYS A 554 -26.79 -56.11 -12.44
C LYS A 554 -25.35 -56.51 -12.76
N LYS A 555 -24.74 -57.38 -11.96
CA LYS A 555 -23.29 -57.70 -11.97
C LYS A 555 -22.96 -59.16 -12.26
N GLY A 556 -23.96 -60.02 -12.45
CA GLY A 556 -23.75 -61.47 -12.62
C GLY A 556 -22.89 -61.86 -13.81
N ASN A 557 -22.94 -61.11 -14.93
CA ASN A 557 -22.10 -61.39 -16.09
C ASN A 557 -20.61 -61.07 -15.84
N GLU A 558 -20.31 -60.00 -15.07
CA GLU A 558 -18.95 -59.69 -14.62
C GLU A 558 -18.44 -60.77 -13.65
N LEU A 559 -19.26 -61.18 -12.69
CA LEU A 559 -18.91 -62.20 -11.70
C LEU A 559 -18.62 -63.57 -12.36
N LYS A 560 -19.43 -64.00 -13.33
CA LYS A 560 -19.20 -65.26 -14.08
C LYS A 560 -17.88 -65.25 -14.86
N THR A 561 -17.47 -64.08 -15.33
CA THR A 561 -16.18 -63.90 -16.03
C THR A 561 -15.01 -63.93 -15.04
N LYS A 562 -15.20 -63.36 -13.84
CA LYS A 562 -14.18 -63.29 -12.78
C LYS A 562 -13.95 -64.63 -12.07
N TYR A 563 -14.97 -65.49 -11.99
CA TYR A 563 -14.93 -66.82 -11.38
C TYR A 563 -15.30 -67.93 -12.39
N PRO A 564 -14.45 -68.19 -13.41
CA PRO A 564 -14.74 -69.17 -14.45
C PRO A 564 -14.77 -70.59 -13.86
N GLY A 565 -15.90 -71.28 -13.99
CA GLY A 565 -16.09 -72.65 -13.50
C GLY A 565 -16.65 -72.79 -12.09
N ALA A 566 -16.98 -71.68 -11.41
CA ALA A 566 -17.68 -71.71 -10.12
C ALA A 566 -19.08 -72.33 -10.25
N SER A 567 -19.48 -73.15 -9.28
CA SER A 567 -20.84 -73.67 -9.17
C SER A 567 -21.85 -72.55 -8.88
N PRO A 568 -23.16 -72.74 -9.14
CA PRO A 568 -24.17 -71.71 -8.85
C PRO A 568 -24.19 -71.24 -7.40
N ILE A 569 -23.85 -72.11 -6.44
CA ILE A 569 -23.79 -71.77 -5.01
C ILE A 569 -22.55 -70.92 -4.71
N GLU A 570 -21.37 -71.33 -5.19
CA GLU A 570 -20.13 -70.56 -5.02
C GLU A 570 -20.22 -69.17 -5.67
N LEU A 571 -20.94 -69.05 -6.79
CA LEU A 571 -21.17 -67.78 -7.47
C LEU A 571 -22.07 -66.84 -6.64
N LEU A 572 -23.09 -67.38 -5.96
CA LEU A 572 -23.97 -66.60 -5.07
C LEU A 572 -23.24 -66.15 -3.80
N GLU A 573 -22.40 -67.00 -3.22
CA GLU A 573 -21.54 -66.64 -2.08
C GLU A 573 -20.54 -65.54 -2.45
N ALA A 574 -19.89 -65.66 -3.62
CA ALA A 574 -19.00 -64.63 -4.15
C ALA A 574 -19.75 -63.31 -4.41
N ALA A 575 -20.98 -63.37 -4.95
CA ALA A 575 -21.82 -62.20 -5.20
C ALA A 575 -22.20 -61.47 -3.91
N ASP A 576 -22.59 -62.20 -2.85
CA ASP A 576 -22.94 -61.56 -1.58
C ASP A 576 -21.72 -60.92 -0.91
N HIS A 577 -20.56 -61.59 -0.97
CA HIS A 577 -19.32 -61.03 -0.47
C HIS A 577 -18.90 -59.76 -1.23
N GLU A 578 -18.98 -59.75 -2.57
CA GLU A 578 -18.68 -58.55 -3.38
C GLU A 578 -19.68 -57.42 -3.11
N ARG A 579 -20.98 -57.73 -2.98
CA ARG A 579 -22.02 -56.76 -2.63
C ARG A 579 -21.76 -56.07 -1.29
N LEU A 580 -21.48 -56.85 -0.23
CA LEU A 580 -21.15 -56.31 1.09
C LEU A 580 -19.85 -55.49 1.06
N SER A 581 -18.85 -55.95 0.29
CA SER A 581 -17.61 -55.21 0.07
C SER A 581 -17.86 -53.87 -0.65
N GLU A 582 -18.74 -53.85 -1.66
CA GLU A 582 -19.11 -52.65 -2.40
C GLU A 582 -19.86 -51.64 -1.52
N ILE A 583 -20.84 -52.09 -0.73
CA ILE A 583 -21.54 -51.24 0.26
C ILE A 583 -20.54 -50.62 1.23
N SER A 584 -19.64 -51.44 1.80
CA SER A 584 -18.63 -50.99 2.76
C SER A 584 -17.67 -49.96 2.13
N ARG A 585 -17.23 -50.21 0.89
CA ARG A 585 -16.37 -49.31 0.11
C ARG A 585 -17.05 -47.97 -0.15
N LEU A 586 -18.31 -47.98 -0.63
CA LEU A 586 -19.07 -46.76 -0.91
C LEU A 586 -19.30 -45.93 0.36
N LYS A 587 -19.72 -46.57 1.46
CA LYS A 587 -19.87 -45.91 2.76
C LYS A 587 -18.56 -45.33 3.27
N THR A 588 -17.46 -46.05 3.10
CA THR A 588 -16.14 -45.57 3.52
C THR A 588 -15.67 -44.38 2.67
N GLU A 589 -15.92 -44.38 1.36
CA GLU A 589 -15.61 -43.24 0.50
C GLU A 589 -16.40 -41.98 0.88
N ILE A 590 -17.72 -42.12 1.09
CA ILE A 590 -18.56 -40.98 1.51
C ILE A 590 -18.12 -40.46 2.88
N ASN A 591 -17.94 -41.35 3.87
CA ASN A 591 -17.47 -40.96 5.20
C ASN A 591 -16.08 -40.32 5.17
N ASN A 592 -15.19 -40.74 4.26
CA ASN A 592 -13.89 -40.08 4.07
C ASN A 592 -14.04 -38.65 3.55
N ARG A 593 -14.95 -38.42 2.59
CA ARG A 593 -15.22 -37.08 2.05
C ARG A 593 -15.90 -36.16 3.06
N LEU A 594 -16.85 -36.68 3.84
CA LEU A 594 -17.47 -35.93 4.95
C LEU A 594 -16.43 -35.54 6.01
N ARG A 595 -15.59 -36.49 6.44
CA ARG A 595 -14.46 -36.19 7.35
C ARG A 595 -13.48 -35.18 6.77
N GLN A 596 -13.22 -35.24 5.46
CA GLN A 596 -12.37 -34.27 4.78
C GLN A 596 -12.99 -32.87 4.83
N TYR A 597 -14.30 -32.74 4.58
CA TYR A 597 -15.02 -31.48 4.73
C TYR A 597 -14.89 -30.91 6.13
N ASP A 598 -15.17 -31.71 7.16
CA ASP A 598 -15.06 -31.29 8.57
C ASP A 598 -13.64 -30.80 8.87
N THR A 599 -12.63 -31.56 8.44
CA THR A 599 -11.21 -31.18 8.62
C THR A 599 -10.87 -29.85 7.93
N LEU A 600 -11.39 -29.61 6.73
CA LEU A 600 -11.16 -28.37 5.99
C LEU A 600 -11.87 -27.19 6.66
N MET A 601 -13.09 -27.40 7.16
CA MET A 601 -13.85 -26.38 7.87
C MET A 601 -13.23 -26.03 9.24
N ASP A 602 -12.73 -27.02 9.99
CA ASP A 602 -12.00 -26.79 11.24
C ASP A 602 -10.73 -25.97 10.99
N ARG A 603 -9.98 -26.31 9.94
CA ARG A 603 -8.81 -25.52 9.50
C ARG A 603 -9.22 -24.11 9.12
N ALA A 604 -10.29 -23.95 8.35
CA ALA A 604 -10.79 -22.64 7.97
C ALA A 604 -11.15 -21.81 9.22
N LEU A 605 -11.86 -22.38 10.20
CA LEU A 605 -12.21 -21.71 11.45
C LEU A 605 -10.98 -21.28 12.24
N GLN A 606 -9.97 -22.16 12.38
CA GLN A 606 -8.72 -21.82 13.06
C GLN A 606 -8.04 -20.59 12.42
N TYR A 607 -7.98 -20.54 11.09
CA TYR A 607 -7.40 -19.40 10.38
C TYR A 607 -8.30 -18.15 10.41
N TYR A 608 -9.62 -18.32 10.48
CA TYR A 608 -10.55 -17.21 10.66
C TYR A 608 -10.34 -16.51 12.01
N GLU A 609 -10.26 -17.29 13.10
CA GLU A 609 -9.98 -16.78 14.44
C GLU A 609 -8.60 -16.12 14.53
N GLY A 610 -7.57 -16.78 13.97
CA GLY A 610 -6.22 -16.23 13.88
C GLY A 610 -6.17 -14.90 13.13
N ALA A 611 -6.95 -14.77 12.04
CA ALA A 611 -7.05 -13.51 11.30
C ALA A 611 -7.65 -12.39 12.16
N ILE A 612 -8.75 -12.65 12.88
CA ILE A 612 -9.38 -11.68 13.78
C ILE A 612 -8.41 -11.26 14.88
N GLU A 613 -7.79 -12.21 15.58
CA GLU A 613 -6.85 -11.92 16.68
C GLU A 613 -5.70 -11.03 16.18
N ASN A 614 -5.10 -11.39 15.05
CA ASN A 614 -3.98 -10.66 14.47
C ASN A 614 -4.38 -9.26 13.98
N PHE A 615 -5.55 -9.09 13.35
CA PHE A 615 -6.02 -7.75 12.95
C PHE A 615 -6.34 -6.86 14.15
N LYS A 616 -7.01 -7.38 15.18
CA LYS A 616 -7.28 -6.62 16.41
C LYS A 616 -5.99 -6.24 17.12
N ARG A 617 -5.04 -7.19 17.23
CA ARG A 617 -3.72 -6.92 17.82
C ARG A 617 -2.95 -5.87 17.03
N SER A 618 -3.01 -5.92 15.70
CA SER A 618 -2.45 -4.88 14.83
C SER A 618 -3.06 -3.51 15.14
N ASN A 619 -4.39 -3.40 15.21
CA ASN A 619 -5.10 -2.17 15.51
C ASN A 619 -4.74 -1.62 16.90
N ARG A 620 -4.76 -2.46 17.94
CA ARG A 620 -4.45 -2.03 19.31
C ARG A 620 -3.00 -1.53 19.47
N ILE A 621 -2.05 -2.14 18.76
CA ILE A 621 -0.63 -1.71 18.78
C ILE A 621 -0.42 -0.45 17.94
N TYR A 622 -1.01 -0.41 16.74
CA TYR A 622 -0.85 0.67 15.76
C TYR A 622 -2.20 1.09 15.15
N PRO A 623 -3.03 1.82 15.90
CA PRO A 623 -4.41 2.14 15.53
C PRO A 623 -4.49 3.00 14.28
N VAL A 624 -3.50 3.85 14.02
CA VAL A 624 -3.45 4.72 12.84
C VAL A 624 -3.15 3.99 11.52
N LEU A 625 -2.98 2.65 11.53
CA LEU A 625 -2.82 1.88 10.30
C LEU A 625 -4.10 1.84 9.46
N GLY A 626 -5.27 1.86 10.11
CA GLY A 626 -6.61 1.84 9.51
C GLY A 626 -7.01 0.57 8.75
N LYS A 627 -6.07 -0.08 8.06
CA LYS A 627 -6.30 -1.32 7.30
C LYS A 627 -6.90 -2.46 8.14
N PRO A 628 -6.45 -2.75 9.38
CA PRO A 628 -7.03 -3.85 10.14
C PRO A 628 -8.53 -3.71 10.34
N LEU A 629 -9.05 -2.48 10.52
CA LEU A 629 -10.48 -2.21 10.65
C LEU A 629 -11.25 -2.60 9.37
N TRP A 630 -10.71 -2.25 8.20
CA TRP A 630 -11.30 -2.61 6.90
C TRP A 630 -11.39 -4.13 6.70
N TYR A 631 -10.38 -4.88 7.14
CA TYR A 631 -10.35 -6.33 7.04
C TYR A 631 -11.26 -7.01 8.07
N LEU A 632 -11.35 -6.46 9.29
CA LEU A 632 -12.30 -6.91 10.31
C LEU A 632 -13.75 -6.75 9.82
N ALA A 633 -14.10 -5.63 9.17
CA ALA A 633 -15.41 -5.45 8.56
C ALA A 633 -15.78 -6.60 7.60
N GLY A 634 -14.85 -6.98 6.71
CA GLY A 634 -15.06 -8.06 5.77
C GLY A 634 -15.17 -9.46 6.41
N LEU A 635 -14.55 -9.66 7.57
CA LEU A 635 -14.62 -10.91 8.34
C LEU A 635 -15.91 -11.00 9.16
N GLY A 636 -16.40 -9.89 9.73
CA GLY A 636 -17.63 -9.86 10.53
C GLY A 636 -18.88 -10.32 9.78
N MET A 637 -18.86 -10.27 8.44
CA MET A 637 -19.94 -10.72 7.57
C MET A 637 -19.81 -12.18 7.09
N LYS A 638 -18.84 -12.95 7.61
CA LYS A 638 -18.62 -14.35 7.17
C LYS A 638 -19.49 -15.34 7.95
N SER A 639 -19.84 -16.45 7.29
CA SER A 639 -20.75 -17.48 7.79
C SER A 639 -20.37 -18.03 9.16
N ASN A 640 -19.08 -18.15 9.47
CA ASN A 640 -18.62 -18.73 10.73
C ASN A 640 -19.14 -17.94 11.95
N HIS A 641 -19.06 -16.61 11.91
CA HIS A 641 -19.53 -15.76 13.01
C HIS A 641 -21.07 -15.68 13.04
N LEU A 642 -21.70 -15.74 11.87
CA LEU A 642 -23.17 -15.76 11.75
C LEU A 642 -23.78 -17.07 12.26
N GLU A 643 -23.19 -18.23 11.99
CA GLU A 643 -23.70 -19.53 12.44
C GLU A 643 -23.52 -19.74 13.95
N GLU A 644 -22.43 -19.22 14.53
CA GLU A 644 -22.21 -19.27 15.98
C GLU A 644 -23.34 -18.58 16.76
N ALA A 645 -23.83 -17.43 16.26
CA ALA A 645 -24.91 -16.67 16.90
C ALA A 645 -26.27 -17.39 16.87
N LYS A 646 -26.51 -18.27 15.89
CA LYS A 646 -27.82 -18.92 15.69
C LYS A 646 -28.31 -19.70 16.91
N ASN A 647 -27.39 -20.35 17.61
CA ASN A 647 -27.69 -21.19 18.77
C ASN A 647 -27.09 -20.62 20.08
N ASN A 648 -26.66 -19.35 20.07
CA ASN A 648 -26.01 -18.71 21.21
C ASN A 648 -26.77 -17.43 21.63
N PRO A 649 -27.74 -17.53 22.57
CA PRO A 649 -28.51 -16.38 23.06
C PRO A 649 -27.67 -15.25 23.67
N GLU A 650 -26.55 -15.59 24.29
CA GLU A 650 -25.64 -14.61 24.88
C GLU A 650 -24.94 -13.81 23.79
N LEU A 651 -24.42 -14.48 22.75
CA LEU A 651 -23.82 -13.80 21.62
C LEU A 651 -24.83 -12.92 20.85
N MET A 652 -26.07 -13.38 20.68
CA MET A 652 -27.13 -12.56 20.07
C MET A 652 -27.38 -11.26 20.86
N PHE A 653 -27.42 -11.37 22.19
CA PHE A 653 -27.55 -10.22 23.08
C PHE A 653 -26.35 -9.28 22.95
N ASP A 654 -25.13 -9.81 23.05
CA ASP A 654 -23.89 -9.01 23.01
C ASP A 654 -23.70 -8.25 21.69
N VAL A 655 -24.10 -8.85 20.56
CA VAL A 655 -24.08 -8.19 19.26
C VAL A 655 -25.08 -7.04 19.23
N LEU A 656 -26.33 -7.26 19.66
CA LEU A 656 -27.39 -6.25 19.63
C LEU A 656 -27.16 -5.10 20.61
N THR A 657 -26.43 -5.33 21.70
CA THR A 657 -26.03 -4.28 22.65
C THR A 657 -24.69 -3.62 22.28
N GLY A 658 -23.92 -4.24 21.38
CA GLY A 658 -22.56 -3.83 21.03
C GLY A 658 -21.52 -4.09 22.13
N GLU A 659 -21.82 -5.00 23.06
CA GLU A 659 -20.93 -5.38 24.16
C GLU A 659 -19.95 -6.51 23.77
N GLY A 660 -20.13 -7.10 22.59
CA GLY A 660 -19.27 -8.16 22.07
C GLY A 660 -17.81 -7.74 21.88
N GLU A 661 -16.88 -8.67 22.15
CA GLU A 661 -15.46 -8.40 21.97
C GLU A 661 -15.13 -8.10 20.49
N PHE A 662 -15.81 -8.73 19.51
CA PHE A 662 -15.55 -8.49 18.09
C PHE A 662 -15.55 -7.01 17.73
N THR A 663 -16.54 -6.24 18.20
CA THR A 663 -16.77 -4.82 17.86
C THR A 663 -15.97 -3.81 18.71
N SER A 664 -15.11 -4.28 19.63
CA SER A 664 -14.41 -3.42 20.60
C SER A 664 -13.50 -2.35 19.98
N ASP A 665 -13.12 -2.52 18.71
CA ASP A 665 -12.16 -1.69 18.00
C ASP A 665 -12.83 -0.65 17.06
N ILE A 666 -14.16 -0.64 16.98
CA ILE A 666 -14.92 0.36 16.22
C ILE A 666 -14.71 1.74 16.85
N ILE A 667 -14.46 2.76 16.01
CA ILE A 667 -14.36 4.14 16.46
C ILE A 667 -15.79 4.65 16.70
N PRO A 668 -16.15 5.11 17.91
CA PRO A 668 -17.53 5.51 18.17
C PRO A 668 -17.93 6.81 17.47
N GLU A 669 -17.01 7.76 17.36
CA GLU A 669 -17.28 9.10 16.82
C GLU A 669 -16.06 9.68 16.10
N PHE A 670 -16.29 10.34 14.97
CA PHE A 670 -15.30 11.16 14.29
C PHE A 670 -15.21 12.59 14.86
N LYS A 671 -13.98 13.02 15.20
CA LYS A 671 -13.74 14.29 15.92
C LYS A 671 -13.25 15.41 15.01
N GLY A 672 -12.97 15.13 13.75
CA GLY A 672 -12.42 16.09 12.79
C GLY A 672 -13.49 16.84 11.99
N SER A 673 -13.12 17.24 10.78
CA SER A 673 -13.97 17.97 9.84
C SER A 673 -14.63 17.03 8.83
N LEU A 674 -15.97 17.04 8.77
CA LEU A 674 -16.75 16.29 7.77
C LEU A 674 -16.56 16.83 6.35
N GLU A 675 -16.10 18.08 6.20
CA GLU A 675 -15.76 18.64 4.90
C GLU A 675 -14.46 18.05 4.33
N VAL A 676 -13.59 17.53 5.20
CA VAL A 676 -12.29 16.94 4.82
C VAL A 676 -12.40 15.42 4.74
N ILE A 677 -12.93 14.77 5.77
CA ILE A 677 -13.24 13.34 5.78
C ILE A 677 -14.76 13.19 5.64
N PRO A 678 -15.27 12.89 4.43
CA PRO A 678 -16.70 12.92 4.16
C PRO A 678 -17.39 11.66 4.73
N LEU A 679 -17.84 11.74 5.98
CA LEU A 679 -18.77 10.78 6.60
C LEU A 679 -20.20 11.35 6.58
N PRO A 680 -21.25 10.50 6.56
CA PRO A 680 -22.64 10.97 6.59
C PRO A 680 -22.94 11.76 7.88
N GLU A 681 -22.34 11.35 8.99
CA GLU A 681 -22.47 11.99 10.31
C GLU A 681 -21.20 11.76 11.15
N ARG A 682 -21.14 12.37 12.34
CA ARG A 682 -20.00 12.20 13.26
C ARG A 682 -20.06 10.88 14.02
N GLU A 683 -21.25 10.45 14.41
CA GLU A 683 -21.46 9.19 15.12
C GLU A 683 -21.29 8.04 14.14
N ILE A 684 -20.32 7.17 14.42
CA ILE A 684 -20.03 6.01 13.57
C ILE A 684 -20.72 4.77 14.12
N ARG A 685 -20.79 4.63 15.45
CA ARG A 685 -21.36 3.42 16.06
C ARG A 685 -22.88 3.41 15.92
N THR A 686 -23.41 2.47 15.15
CA THR A 686 -24.83 2.32 14.85
C THR A 686 -25.43 1.16 15.66
N LEU A 687 -26.16 1.46 16.73
CA LEU A 687 -26.74 0.47 17.66
C LEU A 687 -28.25 0.68 17.92
N PRO A 688 -29.11 0.56 16.89
CA PRO A 688 -30.54 0.91 16.98
C PRO A 688 -31.31 0.11 18.03
N PHE A 689 -30.94 -1.16 18.25
CA PHE A 689 -31.66 -2.05 19.17
C PHE A 689 -31.12 -2.05 20.60
N ARG A 690 -30.00 -1.35 20.88
CA ARG A 690 -29.29 -1.47 22.15
C ARG A 690 -30.19 -1.19 23.36
N GLU A 691 -30.87 -0.04 23.37
CA GLU A 691 -31.65 0.40 24.53
C GLU A 691 -32.78 -0.58 24.87
N ILE A 692 -33.56 -0.99 23.86
CA ILE A 692 -34.69 -1.90 24.06
C ILE A 692 -34.23 -3.33 24.39
N VAL A 693 -33.10 -3.78 23.86
CA VAL A 693 -32.53 -5.12 24.12
C VAL A 693 -31.90 -5.19 25.52
N SER A 694 -31.16 -4.16 25.95
CA SER A 694 -30.47 -4.13 27.26
C SER A 694 -31.43 -4.35 28.43
N HIS A 695 -32.68 -3.87 28.33
CA HIS A 695 -33.71 -4.05 29.37
C HIS A 695 -34.43 -5.40 29.30
N ASN A 696 -34.24 -6.19 28.24
CA ASN A 696 -35.07 -7.36 27.91
C ASN A 696 -34.26 -8.63 27.56
N LYS A 697 -33.11 -8.84 28.20
CA LYS A 697 -32.22 -10.00 27.96
C LYS A 697 -32.94 -11.37 28.04
N ALA A 698 -33.97 -11.48 28.89
CA ALA A 698 -34.73 -12.72 29.07
C ALA A 698 -35.46 -13.19 27.79
N ALA A 699 -35.76 -12.30 26.84
CA ALA A 699 -36.42 -12.65 25.59
C ALA A 699 -35.58 -13.60 24.72
N PHE A 700 -34.25 -13.54 24.82
CA PHE A 700 -33.31 -14.34 24.02
C PHE A 700 -33.22 -15.79 24.49
N SER A 701 -33.46 -16.03 25.78
CA SER A 701 -33.48 -17.38 26.36
C SER A 701 -34.83 -18.08 26.20
N ASN A 702 -35.87 -17.36 25.78
CA ASN A 702 -37.19 -17.92 25.52
C ASN A 702 -37.32 -18.30 24.04
N LEU A 703 -37.34 -19.60 23.74
CA LEU A 703 -37.37 -20.13 22.38
C LEU A 703 -38.59 -19.68 21.56
N GLU A 704 -39.75 -19.49 22.19
CA GLU A 704 -40.97 -19.03 21.52
C GLU A 704 -40.83 -17.57 21.08
N LEU A 705 -40.31 -16.71 21.97
CA LEU A 705 -40.08 -15.29 21.67
C LEU A 705 -38.94 -15.14 20.65
N ALA A 706 -37.83 -15.84 20.86
CA ALA A 706 -36.65 -15.79 19.99
C ALA A 706 -36.97 -16.21 18.55
N ASN A 707 -37.67 -17.33 18.37
CA ASN A 707 -38.07 -17.80 17.04
C ASN A 707 -39.26 -17.01 16.49
N GLY A 708 -40.24 -16.69 17.33
CA GLY A 708 -41.46 -15.99 16.93
C GLY A 708 -41.21 -14.57 16.42
N LEU A 709 -40.17 -13.91 16.93
CA LEU A 709 -39.69 -12.60 16.50
C LEU A 709 -38.47 -12.66 15.59
N GLN A 710 -37.95 -13.86 15.28
CA GLN A 710 -36.71 -14.06 14.51
C GLN A 710 -35.55 -13.21 15.05
N LEU A 711 -35.25 -13.31 16.35
CA LEU A 711 -34.19 -12.51 16.97
C LEU A 711 -32.81 -12.74 16.33
N TYR A 712 -32.56 -13.97 15.85
CA TYR A 712 -31.37 -14.27 15.07
C TYR A 712 -31.23 -13.38 13.82
N PHE A 713 -32.34 -13.10 13.12
CA PHE A 713 -32.31 -12.29 11.90
C PHE A 713 -31.94 -10.83 12.19
N ILE A 714 -32.49 -10.22 13.26
CA ILE A 714 -32.09 -8.87 13.65
C ILE A 714 -30.64 -8.82 14.15
N THR A 715 -30.14 -9.90 14.77
CA THR A 715 -28.72 -10.04 15.10
C THR A 715 -27.86 -10.03 13.83
N GLN A 716 -28.23 -10.78 12.79
CA GLN A 716 -27.50 -10.76 11.51
C GLN A 716 -27.48 -9.36 10.87
N LEU A 717 -28.59 -8.63 10.93
CA LEU A 717 -28.65 -7.25 10.45
C LEU A 717 -27.77 -6.30 11.27
N GLN A 718 -27.72 -6.47 12.59
CA GLN A 718 -26.79 -5.72 13.44
C GLN A 718 -25.33 -6.02 13.09
N MET A 719 -24.98 -7.27 12.76
CA MET A 719 -23.61 -7.61 12.33
C MET A 719 -23.24 -6.95 10.99
N ILE A 720 -24.20 -6.76 10.08
CA ILE A 720 -23.99 -5.98 8.86
C ILE A 720 -23.76 -4.49 9.19
N LEU A 721 -24.51 -3.93 10.15
CA LEU A 721 -24.28 -2.57 10.65
C LEU A 721 -22.90 -2.45 11.33
N ASP A 722 -22.50 -3.43 12.15
CA ASP A 722 -21.18 -3.47 12.78
C ASP A 722 -20.05 -3.49 11.74
N ALA A 723 -20.23 -4.23 10.65
CA ALA A 723 -19.30 -4.23 9.52
C ALA A 723 -19.27 -2.86 8.81
N ALA A 724 -20.41 -2.20 8.65
CA ALA A 724 -20.48 -0.84 8.11
C ALA A 724 -19.73 0.15 9.02
N ASP A 725 -19.95 0.11 10.33
CA ASP A 725 -19.26 0.96 11.31
C ASP A 725 -17.73 0.74 11.29
N TYR A 726 -17.25 -0.49 11.07
CA TYR A 726 -15.83 -0.76 10.85
C TYR A 726 -15.29 -0.14 9.56
N TYR A 727 -16.05 -0.24 8.47
CA TYR A 727 -15.70 0.40 7.21
C TYR A 727 -15.64 1.93 7.35
N GLU A 728 -16.64 2.55 8.00
CA GLU A 728 -16.65 3.98 8.32
C GLU A 728 -15.47 4.39 9.21
N SER A 729 -15.18 3.59 10.25
CA SER A 729 -13.99 3.78 11.09
C SER A 729 -12.69 3.74 10.29
N SER A 730 -12.62 2.85 9.29
CA SER A 730 -11.43 2.73 8.43
C SER A 730 -11.21 3.94 7.53
N VAL A 731 -12.28 4.61 7.07
CA VAL A 731 -12.19 5.82 6.20
C VAL A 731 -11.43 6.96 6.89
N ILE A 732 -11.50 7.05 8.21
CA ILE A 732 -10.77 8.06 9.00
C ILE A 732 -9.25 7.85 8.91
N LEU A 733 -8.78 6.62 8.72
CA LEU A 733 -7.38 6.24 8.92
C LEU A 733 -6.73 5.61 7.68
N PHE A 734 -7.53 5.20 6.69
CA PHE A 734 -7.10 4.45 5.53
C PHE A 734 -7.92 4.84 4.28
N SER A 735 -7.20 5.08 3.18
CA SER A 735 -7.78 5.39 1.87
C SER A 735 -7.98 4.12 1.04
N GLU A 736 -9.23 3.67 0.91
CA GLU A 736 -9.64 2.54 0.06
C GLU A 736 -10.85 2.92 -0.81
N ARG A 737 -10.66 2.83 -2.13
CA ARG A 737 -11.65 3.26 -3.13
C ARG A 737 -12.94 2.43 -3.08
N GLN A 738 -12.86 1.16 -2.69
CA GLN A 738 -14.03 0.27 -2.67
C GLN A 738 -14.95 0.53 -1.48
N THR A 739 -14.47 1.21 -0.42
CA THR A 739 -15.23 1.37 0.82
C THR A 739 -16.59 2.05 0.62
N PRO A 740 -16.72 3.18 -0.11
CA PRO A 740 -18.02 3.81 -0.36
C PRO A 740 -19.00 2.91 -1.11
N ARG A 741 -18.54 2.17 -2.13
CA ARG A 741 -19.38 1.23 -2.89
C ARG A 741 -19.87 0.08 -1.99
N ILE A 742 -18.98 -0.46 -1.15
CA ILE A 742 -19.34 -1.52 -0.19
C ILE A 742 -20.37 -1.00 0.81
N LEU A 743 -20.15 0.17 1.43
CA LEU A 743 -21.09 0.77 2.37
C LEU A 743 -22.46 1.03 1.73
N GLY A 744 -22.50 1.56 0.51
CA GLY A 744 -23.75 1.73 -0.25
C GLY A 744 -24.54 0.42 -0.40
N ARG A 745 -23.85 -0.68 -0.72
CA ARG A 745 -24.46 -2.03 -0.82
C ARG A 745 -24.95 -2.55 0.52
N LEU A 746 -24.15 -2.42 1.59
CA LEU A 746 -24.52 -2.90 2.92
C LEU A 746 -25.78 -2.20 3.42
N TYR A 747 -25.83 -0.87 3.36
CA TYR A 747 -27.00 -0.11 3.78
C TYR A 747 -28.23 -0.37 2.88
N SER A 748 -28.04 -0.58 1.58
CA SER A 748 -29.14 -1.01 0.70
C SER A 748 -29.71 -2.36 1.11
N SER A 749 -28.84 -3.31 1.46
CA SER A 749 -29.23 -4.64 1.95
C SER A 749 -29.98 -4.53 3.28
N VAL A 750 -29.46 -3.77 4.24
CA VAL A 750 -30.13 -3.53 5.54
C VAL A 750 -31.51 -2.91 5.35
N ASN A 751 -31.62 -1.89 4.49
CA ASN A 751 -32.91 -1.26 4.19
C ASN A 751 -33.94 -2.25 3.62
N SER A 752 -33.56 -3.03 2.60
CA SER A 752 -34.42 -4.02 1.96
C SER A 752 -34.87 -5.10 2.95
N GLU A 753 -33.94 -5.65 3.71
CA GLU A 753 -34.22 -6.73 4.66
C GLU A 753 -35.05 -6.25 5.86
N LEU A 754 -34.81 -5.04 6.38
CA LEU A 754 -35.64 -4.46 7.43
C LEU A 754 -37.06 -4.15 6.97
N LYS A 755 -37.28 -3.74 5.71
CA LYS A 755 -38.65 -3.58 5.16
C LYS A 755 -39.42 -4.90 5.16
N LYS A 756 -38.78 -6.01 4.78
CA LYS A 756 -39.37 -7.35 4.85
C LYS A 756 -39.67 -7.72 6.30
N TYR A 757 -38.74 -7.45 7.21
CA TYR A 757 -38.90 -7.71 8.64
C TYR A 757 -40.00 -6.88 9.28
N TYR A 758 -40.13 -5.60 8.92
CA TYR A 758 -41.21 -4.73 9.40
C TYR A 758 -42.58 -5.32 9.06
N ASN A 759 -42.78 -5.75 7.81
CA ASN A 759 -44.01 -6.42 7.37
C ASN A 759 -44.24 -7.74 8.13
N PHE A 760 -43.17 -8.48 8.44
CA PHE A 760 -43.25 -9.70 9.25
C PHE A 760 -43.70 -9.41 10.69
N ILE A 761 -43.13 -8.41 11.36
CA ILE A 761 -43.47 -8.09 12.76
C ILE A 761 -44.79 -7.33 12.91
N ASP A 762 -45.35 -6.78 11.83
CA ASP A 762 -46.54 -5.93 11.91
C ASP A 762 -47.74 -6.65 12.56
N ALA A 763 -47.91 -7.94 12.24
CA ALA A 763 -48.95 -8.80 12.81
C ALA A 763 -48.61 -9.42 14.18
N ARG A 764 -47.48 -9.09 14.81
CA ARG A 764 -46.92 -9.79 15.98
C ARG A 764 -46.88 -8.95 17.27
N ASN A 765 -47.79 -7.99 17.41
CA ASN A 765 -47.81 -7.07 18.57
C ASN A 765 -47.80 -7.79 19.94
N SER A 766 -48.49 -8.93 20.08
CA SER A 766 -48.50 -9.69 21.34
C SER A 766 -47.13 -10.24 21.70
N LEU A 767 -46.40 -10.82 20.75
CA LEU A 767 -45.05 -11.33 20.96
C LEU A 767 -44.07 -10.20 21.27
N ILE A 768 -44.18 -9.07 20.57
CA ILE A 768 -43.35 -7.88 20.84
C ILE A 768 -43.63 -7.32 22.23
N GLN A 769 -44.90 -7.24 22.64
CA GLN A 769 -45.29 -6.82 23.98
C GLN A 769 -44.68 -7.72 25.06
N SER A 770 -44.68 -9.04 24.84
CA SER A 770 -44.09 -10.02 25.76
C SER A 770 -42.57 -9.98 25.80
N ALA A 771 -41.92 -9.71 24.66
CA ALA A 771 -40.46 -9.68 24.57
C ALA A 771 -39.85 -8.34 25.00
N PHE A 772 -40.46 -7.22 24.62
CA PHE A 772 -39.85 -5.89 24.67
C PHE A 772 -40.72 -4.83 25.36
N GLY A 773 -41.93 -5.17 25.80
CA GLY A 773 -42.80 -4.27 26.59
C GLY A 773 -43.54 -3.18 25.80
N SER A 774 -43.11 -2.82 24.59
CA SER A 774 -43.73 -1.78 23.78
C SER A 774 -43.66 -2.08 22.27
N PRO A 775 -44.77 -2.56 21.66
CA PRO A 775 -44.85 -2.81 20.23
C PRO A 775 -44.62 -1.56 19.37
N GLN A 776 -45.15 -0.42 19.80
CA GLN A 776 -45.01 0.84 19.08
C GLN A 776 -43.56 1.31 19.03
N GLU A 777 -42.84 1.20 20.14
CA GLU A 777 -41.44 1.61 20.25
C GLU A 777 -40.52 0.72 19.41
N PHE A 778 -40.68 -0.61 19.51
CA PHE A 778 -39.89 -1.55 18.70
C PHE A 778 -40.12 -1.34 17.19
N LYS A 779 -41.38 -1.17 16.76
CA LYS A 779 -41.71 -0.87 15.36
C LYS A 779 -41.13 0.47 14.92
N LYS A 780 -41.13 1.48 15.78
CA LYS A 780 -40.52 2.79 15.50
C LYS A 780 -39.02 2.66 15.30
N ILE A 781 -38.30 1.93 16.16
CA ILE A 781 -36.86 1.67 16.00
C ILE A 781 -36.56 1.02 14.65
N VAL A 782 -37.33 -0.01 14.26
CA VAL A 782 -37.17 -0.67 12.95
C VAL A 782 -37.41 0.31 11.81
N PHE A 783 -38.47 1.12 11.88
CA PHE A 783 -38.79 2.12 10.86
C PHE A 783 -37.71 3.20 10.74
N ASP A 784 -37.25 3.77 11.85
CA ASP A 784 -36.19 4.78 11.89
C ASP A 784 -34.87 4.20 11.31
N THR A 785 -34.60 2.92 11.57
CA THR A 785 -33.42 2.22 11.02
C THR A 785 -33.54 2.00 9.50
N ILE A 786 -34.74 1.72 8.98
CA ILE A 786 -35.01 1.66 7.54
C ILE A 786 -34.67 3.01 6.89
N ASP A 787 -35.17 4.12 7.46
CA ASP A 787 -34.94 5.45 6.93
C ASP A 787 -33.46 5.86 6.97
N MET A 788 -32.76 5.60 8.08
CA MET A 788 -31.32 5.83 8.19
C MET A 788 -30.54 5.03 7.15
N ALA A 789 -30.86 3.74 6.98
CA ALA A 789 -30.19 2.90 6.01
C ALA A 789 -30.43 3.39 4.57
N ALA A 790 -31.61 3.93 4.25
CA ALA A 790 -31.86 4.55 2.95
C ALA A 790 -30.97 5.77 2.71
N GLU A 791 -30.88 6.69 3.69
CA GLU A 791 -30.07 7.90 3.59
C GLU A 791 -28.58 7.57 3.45
N LYS A 792 -28.05 6.67 4.29
CA LYS A 792 -26.65 6.24 4.21
C LYS A 792 -26.34 5.49 2.91
N ALA A 793 -27.24 4.65 2.40
CA ALA A 793 -27.05 3.98 1.11
C ALA A 793 -26.87 4.97 -0.04
N LEU A 794 -27.77 5.96 -0.13
CA LEU A 794 -27.70 6.99 -1.17
C LEU A 794 -26.46 7.88 -1.03
N TYR A 795 -26.09 8.26 0.19
CA TYR A 795 -24.89 9.03 0.48
C TYR A 795 -23.62 8.31 0.02
N TRP A 796 -23.46 7.04 0.41
CA TRP A 796 -22.25 6.28 0.13
C TRP A 796 -22.07 5.94 -1.35
N PHE A 797 -23.15 5.65 -2.07
CA PHE A 797 -23.07 5.51 -3.52
C PHE A 797 -22.78 6.84 -4.23
N ASP A 798 -23.40 7.95 -3.81
CA ASP A 798 -23.08 9.28 -4.36
C ASP A 798 -21.59 9.60 -4.19
N LEU A 799 -21.06 9.33 -3.00
CA LEU A 799 -19.64 9.51 -2.71
C LEU A 799 -18.77 8.56 -3.55
N ALA A 800 -19.18 7.31 -3.78
CA ALA A 800 -18.44 6.37 -4.62
C ALA A 800 -18.23 6.90 -6.04
N VAL A 801 -19.32 7.31 -6.72
CA VAL A 801 -19.26 7.81 -8.09
C VAL A 801 -18.66 9.22 -8.18
N ARG A 802 -18.61 9.96 -7.07
CA ARG A 802 -17.91 11.25 -6.99
C ARG A 802 -16.41 11.06 -6.85
N LEU A 803 -15.96 10.22 -5.92
CA LEU A 803 -14.55 9.96 -5.63
C LEU A 803 -13.84 9.32 -6.81
N LEU A 804 -14.52 8.41 -7.50
CA LEU A 804 -14.01 7.73 -8.67
C LEU A 804 -15.10 7.66 -9.75
N PRO A 805 -15.25 8.71 -10.58
CA PRO A 805 -16.27 8.75 -11.62
C PRO A 805 -15.94 7.84 -12.82
N GLY A 806 -14.70 7.38 -12.97
CA GLY A 806 -14.33 6.49 -14.08
C GLY A 806 -13.18 5.56 -13.76
N THR A 807 -12.22 5.44 -14.67
CA THR A 807 -11.01 4.58 -14.52
C THR A 807 -11.27 3.07 -14.68
N TRP A 808 -12.36 2.68 -15.34
CA TRP A 808 -12.64 1.26 -15.60
C TRP A 808 -11.66 0.60 -16.58
N ASN A 809 -10.86 1.39 -17.31
CA ASN A 809 -9.70 0.88 -18.05
C ASN A 809 -8.65 0.21 -17.13
N ARG A 810 -8.58 0.62 -15.86
CA ARG A 810 -7.68 0.06 -14.83
C ARG A 810 -8.43 -0.82 -13.83
N TYR A 811 -9.69 -0.49 -13.55
CA TYR A 811 -10.56 -1.23 -12.62
C TYR A 811 -11.87 -1.63 -13.33
N PRO A 812 -11.86 -2.69 -14.16
CA PRO A 812 -13.03 -3.08 -14.95
C PRO A 812 -14.27 -3.37 -14.10
N ASP A 813 -14.07 -3.79 -12.85
CA ASP A 813 -15.14 -4.03 -11.88
C ASP A 813 -15.92 -2.77 -11.48
N TRP A 814 -15.39 -1.58 -11.78
CA TRP A 814 -15.96 -0.29 -11.40
C TRP A 814 -17.03 0.22 -12.37
N GLU A 815 -17.08 -0.25 -13.63
CA GLU A 815 -18.08 0.18 -14.64
C GLU A 815 -19.52 0.06 -14.10
N ASN A 816 -19.82 -1.02 -13.37
CA ASN A 816 -21.16 -1.32 -12.87
C ASN A 816 -21.61 -0.49 -11.66
N VAL A 817 -20.76 0.41 -11.11
CA VAL A 817 -21.11 1.17 -9.89
C VAL A 817 -22.32 2.08 -10.11
N TYR A 818 -22.48 2.63 -11.32
CA TYR A 818 -23.60 3.51 -11.67
C TYR A 818 -24.92 2.74 -11.71
N LEU A 819 -24.92 1.55 -12.32
CA LEU A 819 -26.09 0.68 -12.35
C LEU A 819 -26.48 0.18 -10.95
N GLU A 820 -25.50 -0.16 -10.11
CA GLU A 820 -25.74 -0.50 -8.71
C GLU A 820 -26.37 0.65 -7.94
N TYR A 821 -25.91 1.89 -8.19
CA TYR A 821 -26.50 3.06 -7.58
C TYR A 821 -27.95 3.28 -8.05
N MET A 822 -28.24 3.16 -9.34
CA MET A 822 -29.62 3.24 -9.85
C MET A 822 -30.54 2.18 -9.24
N THR A 823 -30.05 0.94 -9.12
CA THR A 823 -30.77 -0.17 -8.48
C THR A 823 -31.05 0.11 -7.00
N SER A 824 -30.08 0.70 -6.29
CA SER A 824 -30.25 1.14 -4.91
C SER A 824 -31.31 2.23 -4.79
N ILE A 825 -31.30 3.24 -5.68
CA ILE A 825 -32.31 4.32 -5.70
C ILE A 825 -33.73 3.76 -5.85
N GLU A 826 -33.95 2.78 -6.73
CA GLU A 826 -35.25 2.12 -6.86
C GLU A 826 -35.69 1.46 -5.54
N THR A 827 -34.75 0.81 -4.85
CA THR A 827 -34.99 0.06 -3.61
C THR A 827 -35.25 0.98 -2.41
N VAL A 828 -34.45 2.05 -2.26
CA VAL A 828 -34.40 2.86 -1.03
C VAL A 828 -35.05 4.24 -1.14
N GLY A 829 -35.26 4.77 -2.35
CA GLY A 829 -35.83 6.12 -2.55
C GLY A 829 -37.25 6.25 -2.00
N ARG A 830 -37.58 7.44 -1.45
CA ARG A 830 -38.82 7.66 -0.69
C ARG A 830 -40.05 7.94 -1.56
N SER A 831 -39.85 8.64 -2.67
CA SER A 831 -40.94 9.02 -3.60
C SER A 831 -40.56 8.82 -5.06
N LEU A 832 -41.56 8.70 -5.93
CA LEU A 832 -41.34 8.61 -7.38
C LEU A 832 -40.60 9.83 -7.94
N ALA A 833 -40.94 11.03 -7.46
CA ALA A 833 -40.28 12.27 -7.86
C ALA A 833 -38.79 12.31 -7.44
N GLU A 834 -38.48 11.87 -6.22
CA GLU A 834 -37.10 11.77 -5.75
C GLU A 834 -36.31 10.74 -6.55
N LYS A 835 -36.88 9.54 -6.79
CA LYS A 835 -36.25 8.50 -7.59
C LYS A 835 -35.97 8.98 -9.00
N SER A 836 -36.94 9.61 -9.66
CA SER A 836 -36.78 10.19 -10.99
C SER A 836 -35.60 11.18 -11.03
N ARG A 837 -35.56 12.14 -10.10
CA ARG A 837 -34.47 13.13 -9.99
C ARG A 837 -33.10 12.48 -9.76
N LEU A 838 -33.01 11.52 -8.85
CA LEU A 838 -31.75 10.84 -8.54
C LEU A 838 -31.26 9.99 -9.73
N LEU A 839 -32.15 9.25 -10.40
CA LEU A 839 -31.81 8.47 -11.59
C LEU A 839 -31.26 9.35 -12.72
N LEU A 840 -31.87 10.51 -12.98
CA LEU A 840 -31.35 11.48 -13.95
C LEU A 840 -29.95 11.99 -13.55
N SER A 841 -29.74 12.31 -12.28
CA SER A 841 -28.42 12.75 -11.78
C SER A 841 -27.34 11.67 -11.92
N VAL A 842 -27.68 10.39 -11.71
CA VAL A 842 -26.74 9.29 -11.92
C VAL A 842 -26.42 9.11 -13.39
N ALA A 843 -27.43 9.24 -14.28
CA ALA A 843 -27.23 9.21 -15.72
C ALA A 843 -26.30 10.33 -16.19
N GLU A 844 -26.49 11.57 -15.72
CA GLU A 844 -25.61 12.70 -16.02
C GLU A 844 -24.15 12.41 -15.67
N ARG A 845 -23.90 11.85 -14.49
CA ARG A 845 -22.53 11.54 -14.04
C ARG A 845 -21.90 10.40 -14.83
N HIS A 846 -22.68 9.37 -15.18
CA HIS A 846 -22.15 8.26 -15.98
C HIS A 846 -21.81 8.74 -17.40
N VAL A 847 -22.70 9.54 -18.01
CA VAL A 847 -22.45 10.14 -19.32
C VAL A 847 -21.21 11.04 -19.29
N TRP A 848 -21.11 11.93 -18.31
CA TRP A 848 -19.92 12.78 -18.15
C TRP A 848 -18.63 11.95 -18.04
N ALA A 849 -18.65 10.86 -17.28
CA ALA A 849 -17.50 9.96 -17.18
C ALA A 849 -17.17 9.27 -18.51
N ALA A 850 -18.18 8.78 -19.22
CA ALA A 850 -18.03 8.13 -20.53
C ALA A 850 -17.49 9.11 -21.60
N GLU A 851 -17.89 10.38 -21.56
CA GLU A 851 -17.38 11.42 -22.45
C GLU A 851 -15.88 11.68 -22.21
N ASN A 852 -15.46 11.71 -20.95
CA ASN A 852 -14.09 12.10 -20.57
C ASN A 852 -13.09 10.92 -20.49
N MET A 853 -13.56 9.67 -20.36
CA MET A 853 -12.72 8.46 -20.45
C MET A 853 -12.28 8.15 -21.90
N GLY A 854 -12.87 8.84 -22.89
CA GLY A 854 -12.84 8.47 -24.30
C GLY A 854 -14.05 7.58 -24.64
N PRO A 855 -14.47 7.53 -25.92
CA PRO A 855 -15.82 7.15 -26.33
C PRO A 855 -16.28 5.80 -25.78
N ASP A 856 -17.09 5.84 -24.73
CA ASP A 856 -17.66 4.66 -24.08
C ASP A 856 -19.18 4.67 -24.16
N SER A 857 -19.80 3.54 -23.83
CA SER A 857 -21.22 3.30 -23.99
C SER A 857 -21.93 3.13 -22.65
N PRO A 858 -22.51 4.21 -22.08
CA PRO A 858 -23.35 4.15 -20.88
C PRO A 858 -24.75 3.57 -21.18
N SER A 859 -24.82 2.52 -22.02
CA SER A 859 -26.06 1.91 -22.51
C SER A 859 -26.84 1.20 -21.41
N ASP A 860 -26.15 0.65 -20.42
CA ASP A 860 -26.73 -0.06 -19.27
C ASP A 860 -27.58 0.88 -18.40
N THR A 861 -27.04 2.05 -18.03
CA THR A 861 -27.78 3.05 -17.25
C THR A 861 -28.91 3.70 -18.05
N LEU A 862 -28.73 3.87 -19.37
CA LEU A 862 -29.81 4.36 -20.23
C LEU A 862 -30.96 3.36 -20.32
N GLN A 863 -30.63 2.08 -20.57
CA GLN A 863 -31.61 1.00 -20.63
C GLN A 863 -32.39 0.89 -19.33
N TYR A 864 -31.69 0.93 -18.19
CA TYR A 864 -32.31 0.88 -16.88
C TYR A 864 -33.25 2.08 -16.65
N ALA A 865 -32.80 3.29 -16.94
CA ALA A 865 -33.60 4.51 -16.77
C ALA A 865 -34.87 4.49 -17.65
N ILE A 866 -34.77 4.05 -18.92
CA ILE A 866 -35.93 3.90 -19.82
C ILE A 866 -36.92 2.88 -19.24
N ALA A 867 -36.45 1.72 -18.82
CA ALA A 867 -37.30 0.67 -18.26
C ALA A 867 -38.01 1.15 -16.99
N TRP A 868 -37.29 1.83 -16.09
CA TRP A 868 -37.85 2.41 -14.89
C TRP A 868 -38.95 3.45 -15.21
N GLY A 869 -38.65 4.40 -16.11
CA GLY A 869 -39.63 5.42 -16.51
C GLY A 869 -40.91 4.80 -17.07
N ASN A 870 -40.80 3.78 -17.92
CA ASN A 870 -41.97 3.09 -18.51
C ASN A 870 -42.81 2.32 -17.49
N ASN A 871 -42.18 1.79 -16.44
CA ASN A 871 -42.88 1.01 -15.43
C ASN A 871 -43.59 1.88 -14.39
N TYR A 872 -43.07 3.09 -14.11
CA TYR A 872 -43.50 3.88 -12.96
C TYR A 872 -44.04 5.28 -13.28
N LEU A 873 -43.77 5.84 -14.47
CA LEU A 873 -44.27 7.15 -14.89
C LEU A 873 -45.30 7.02 -16.02
N SER A 874 -46.14 8.02 -16.20
CA SER A 874 -47.12 8.06 -17.30
C SER A 874 -47.43 9.49 -17.75
N GLY A 875 -48.02 9.64 -18.94
CA GLY A 875 -48.45 10.94 -19.46
C GLY A 875 -47.31 11.96 -19.60
N GLU A 876 -47.52 13.16 -19.06
CA GLU A 876 -46.57 14.28 -19.15
C GLU A 876 -45.27 14.02 -18.39
N GLU A 877 -45.33 13.39 -17.21
CA GLU A 877 -44.15 13.08 -16.38
C GLU A 877 -43.18 12.13 -17.10
N LEU A 878 -43.72 11.12 -17.80
CA LEU A 878 -42.92 10.20 -18.61
C LEU A 878 -42.27 10.92 -19.80
N ASN A 879 -43.00 11.83 -20.46
CA ASN A 879 -42.49 12.60 -21.58
C ASN A 879 -41.36 13.55 -21.14
N GLU A 880 -41.53 14.26 -20.03
CA GLU A 880 -40.49 15.13 -19.47
C GLU A 880 -39.25 14.33 -19.07
N TYR A 881 -39.44 13.17 -18.44
CA TYR A 881 -38.34 12.28 -18.05
C TYR A 881 -37.54 11.77 -19.25
N ARG A 882 -38.23 11.31 -20.31
CA ARG A 882 -37.59 10.88 -21.56
C ARG A 882 -36.88 12.02 -22.27
N LEU A 883 -37.45 13.23 -22.26
CA LEU A 883 -36.81 14.42 -22.81
C LEU A 883 -35.49 14.72 -22.10
N LYS A 884 -35.48 14.71 -20.76
CA LYS A 884 -34.24 14.90 -19.97
C LYS A 884 -33.20 13.83 -20.25
N LEU A 885 -33.59 12.54 -20.32
CA LEU A 885 -32.66 11.48 -20.73
C LEU A 885 -32.07 11.75 -22.11
N ARG A 886 -32.88 12.22 -23.06
CA ARG A 886 -32.40 12.55 -24.40
C ARG A 886 -31.42 13.72 -24.38
N GLU A 887 -31.64 14.72 -23.56
CA GLU A 887 -30.71 15.85 -23.38
C GLU A 887 -29.38 15.36 -22.79
N ILE A 888 -29.44 14.55 -21.74
CA ILE A 888 -28.27 14.00 -21.04
C ILE A 888 -27.39 13.18 -21.99
N TYR A 889 -27.97 12.25 -22.76
CA TYR A 889 -27.19 11.29 -23.57
C TYR A 889 -26.80 11.82 -24.97
N ALA A 890 -27.27 13.01 -25.38
CA ALA A 890 -27.04 13.51 -26.73
C ALA A 890 -25.56 13.64 -27.10
N GLY A 891 -24.74 14.20 -26.18
CA GLY A 891 -23.31 14.45 -26.40
C GLY A 891 -22.53 13.16 -26.64
N VAL A 892 -22.60 12.22 -25.68
CA VAL A 892 -21.93 10.91 -25.77
C VAL A 892 -22.38 10.08 -26.97
N VAL A 893 -23.66 10.17 -27.37
CA VAL A 893 -24.16 9.46 -28.56
C VAL A 893 -23.54 10.01 -29.83
N GLU A 894 -23.48 11.34 -29.99
CA GLU A 894 -22.89 11.95 -31.18
C GLU A 894 -21.39 11.66 -31.26
N MET A 895 -20.66 11.76 -30.14
CA MET A 895 -19.25 11.40 -30.07
C MET A 895 -18.99 9.95 -30.51
N ASN A 896 -19.85 9.01 -30.09
CA ASN A 896 -19.73 7.61 -30.49
C ASN A 896 -20.15 7.36 -31.95
N ARG A 897 -21.10 8.11 -32.51
CA ARG A 897 -21.45 8.06 -33.95
C ARG A 897 -20.28 8.52 -34.81
N GLU A 898 -19.62 9.61 -34.43
CA GLU A 898 -18.42 10.08 -35.12
C GLU A 898 -17.29 9.04 -35.07
N LEU A 899 -17.09 8.38 -33.92
CA LEU A 899 -16.10 7.32 -33.78
C LEU A 899 -16.34 6.16 -34.77
N ILE A 900 -17.58 5.68 -34.88
CA ILE A 900 -17.94 4.63 -35.85
C ILE A 900 -17.70 5.11 -37.29
N LYS A 901 -18.09 6.36 -37.59
CA LYS A 901 -17.97 6.95 -38.93
C LYS A 901 -16.53 7.14 -39.39
N ASN A 902 -15.63 7.46 -38.47
CA ASN A 902 -14.22 7.71 -38.76
C ASN A 902 -13.41 6.43 -39.04
N GLY A 903 -14.00 5.24 -38.85
CA GLY A 903 -13.39 3.96 -39.23
C GLY A 903 -12.21 3.53 -38.36
N ASP A 904 -12.10 4.06 -37.13
CA ASP A 904 -11.09 3.64 -36.16
C ASP A 904 -11.23 2.14 -35.86
N SER A 905 -10.12 1.45 -35.55
CA SER A 905 -10.13 0.02 -35.23
C SER A 905 -10.77 -0.23 -33.85
N ILE A 906 -12.10 -0.21 -33.81
CA ILE A 906 -12.90 -0.47 -32.60
C ILE A 906 -13.15 -1.99 -32.48
N PRO A 907 -12.92 -2.62 -31.32
CA PRO A 907 -13.32 -4.02 -31.08
C PRO A 907 -14.82 -4.24 -31.31
N GLU A 908 -15.23 -5.37 -31.88
CA GLU A 908 -16.64 -5.65 -32.18
C GLU A 908 -17.54 -5.58 -30.94
N THR A 909 -17.06 -6.06 -29.79
CA THR A 909 -17.79 -5.96 -28.51
C THR A 909 -18.09 -4.50 -28.12
N ARG A 910 -17.19 -3.57 -28.43
CA ARG A 910 -17.40 -2.13 -28.16
C ARG A 910 -18.33 -1.51 -29.20
N LYS A 911 -18.27 -1.93 -30.46
CA LYS A 911 -19.23 -1.51 -31.49
C LYS A 911 -20.65 -1.97 -31.15
N GLU A 912 -20.83 -3.19 -30.65
CA GLU A 912 -22.13 -3.70 -30.19
C GLU A 912 -22.70 -2.86 -29.06
N LYS A 913 -21.89 -2.53 -28.04
CA LYS A 913 -22.29 -1.62 -26.96
C LYS A 913 -22.70 -0.25 -27.51
N ILE A 914 -21.88 0.37 -28.37
CA ILE A 914 -22.20 1.67 -28.99
C ILE A 914 -23.50 1.63 -29.80
N ASN A 915 -23.69 0.60 -30.63
CA ASN A 915 -24.93 0.45 -31.40
C ASN A 915 -26.15 0.28 -30.49
N THR A 916 -25.98 -0.41 -29.37
CA THR A 916 -27.02 -0.55 -28.34
C THR A 916 -27.37 0.82 -27.74
N LEU A 917 -26.36 1.63 -27.37
CA LEU A 917 -26.58 3.00 -26.89
C LEU A 917 -27.35 3.85 -27.91
N ILE A 918 -26.94 3.83 -29.17
CA ILE A 918 -27.58 4.60 -30.25
C ILE A 918 -29.04 4.16 -30.42
N GLY A 919 -29.30 2.84 -30.46
CA GLY A 919 -30.66 2.30 -30.58
C GLY A 919 -31.56 2.68 -29.40
N LEU A 920 -31.02 2.64 -28.18
CA LEU A 920 -31.75 3.09 -26.98
C LEU A 920 -32.04 4.58 -27.04
N TYR A 921 -31.08 5.41 -27.45
CA TYR A 921 -31.26 6.85 -27.62
C TYR A 921 -32.34 7.17 -28.65
N GLU A 922 -32.36 6.46 -29.78
CA GLU A 922 -33.38 6.63 -30.83
C GLU A 922 -34.78 6.21 -30.36
N SER A 923 -34.88 5.23 -29.45
CA SER A 923 -36.15 4.83 -28.85
C SER A 923 -36.80 5.90 -27.95
N LEU A 924 -36.03 6.92 -27.54
CA LEU A 924 -36.56 8.09 -26.83
C LEU A 924 -37.34 9.04 -27.77
N GLN A 925 -37.30 8.84 -29.09
CA GLN A 925 -38.10 9.58 -30.06
C GLN A 925 -39.56 9.11 -30.01
N MET A 926 -40.45 9.98 -29.53
CA MET A 926 -41.87 9.99 -29.89
C MET A 926 -42.13 11.16 -30.83
#